data_AF-A0A293NH59-F1
#
_entry.id   AF-A0A293NH59-F1
#
_cell.length_a   1.000
_cell.length_b   1.000
_cell.length_c   1.000
_cell.angle_alpha   90.00
_cell.angle_beta   90.00
_cell.angle_gamma   90.00
#
_symmetry.space_group_name_H-M   'P 1'
#
loop_
_entity.id
_entity.type
_entity.pdbx_description
1 polymer ?
#
loop_
_entity_poly.entity_id
_entity_poly.type
_entity_poly.pdbx_seq_one_letter_code
_entity_poly.pdbx_strand_id
1 'polypeptide(L)'
;MTQIDTHNQTGTNVAIVSQRGDGWGCLLARINPMSGVTVDQTATFSVDEESSMADWIAEAGAQLVRVLIPGSSIVCRTCSLPEAEPEQLEEALQLQTETKLLGTAPMRRTAAAMLPAPAHATTRTGLILAWPDASTFTGPDLEPAPLFIPDIAALASLVGGLHPKEPAVWIDREDGTVSLVMAQQERVHVRTTKEHLPDVATTRAKLQHLLLETAINSGSTVESSRRLAEDTISSITVETPPRMLHLPESVVASMAERVQGCSLDPEWINEWGLSVGAALAMSDELVPLTMFQDRLPEETPTIGEFTSQRLSSLDVAASLVLLAVVVLAIGPLVFHGSRVALLSVMHPGLDEQVRLFEENRDQQVMYGALMSESWPMSKLLADIASNTPEGIEIDSIRLGHGEPIRIQGMAMPSSGEASAALATRMKAMLEDSGVFTDVTLRWEDSETFGNRSFDISASVKRPQYRPAYDLEQDFGTWTLSERKSGQDADGNWADGTEAVASTSSPSSPPPATVPAPRPVETTDAGTPRPSGGSSATASRPGSSGSGRTPRPTSSGSGLASRGDADDRAGDLSSVPTGTVPEPLTTEQIQAMSLEEARIKLQEIAEARKRTRDPEAKTRMKDEFQALLKHMRELQKDGGS
;
A
#
# COMPACT_ATOMS: atom_id res chain seq x y z
N MET A 1 -29.55 52.37 12.69
CA MET A 1 -28.19 51.99 13.13
C MET A 1 -28.00 50.53 12.78
N THR A 2 -27.72 50.32 11.50
CA THR A 2 -27.63 49.01 10.82
C THR A 2 -26.99 49.35 9.49
N GLN A 3 -25.66 49.33 9.46
CA GLN A 3 -24.89 49.61 8.26
C GLN A 3 -25.04 48.38 7.36
N ILE A 4 -25.54 48.57 6.14
CA ILE A 4 -25.62 47.48 5.16
C ILE A 4 -24.26 47.44 4.49
N ASP A 5 -23.53 46.35 4.69
CA ASP A 5 -22.17 46.21 4.15
C ASP A 5 -22.20 46.23 2.62
N THR A 6 -21.58 47.26 2.06
CA THR A 6 -21.64 47.57 0.63
C THR A 6 -20.68 46.68 -0.17
N HIS A 7 -21.23 45.60 -0.73
CA HIS A 7 -20.69 44.80 -1.82
C HIS A 7 -19.21 44.37 -1.70
N ASN A 8 -19.04 43.12 -1.25
CA ASN A 8 -17.79 42.37 -1.38
C ASN A 8 -17.33 42.33 -2.85
N GLN A 9 -16.33 43.14 -3.22
CA GLN A 9 -15.74 43.13 -4.56
C GLN A 9 -14.79 41.93 -4.69
N THR A 10 -15.10 41.02 -5.60
CA THR A 10 -14.33 39.79 -5.84
C THR A 10 -13.03 40.05 -6.59
N GLY A 11 -12.06 40.67 -5.92
CA GLY A 11 -10.66 40.71 -6.36
C GLY A 11 -9.88 39.50 -5.85
N THR A 12 -8.84 39.12 -6.59
CA THR A 12 -7.93 38.03 -6.21
C THR A 12 -6.82 38.60 -5.31
N ASN A 13 -6.72 38.14 -4.06
CA ASN A 13 -5.58 38.46 -3.20
C ASN A 13 -4.35 37.68 -3.66
N VAL A 14 -3.21 38.36 -3.85
CA VAL A 14 -1.95 37.80 -4.32
C VAL A 14 -0.80 38.27 -3.42
N ALA A 15 0.02 37.34 -2.94
CA ALA A 15 1.27 37.63 -2.24
C ALA A 15 2.45 37.58 -3.23
N ILE A 16 3.29 38.62 -3.20
CA ILE A 16 4.48 38.77 -4.05
C ILE A 16 5.72 38.83 -3.17
N VAL A 17 6.56 37.82 -3.27
CA VAL A 17 7.75 37.59 -2.45
C VAL A 17 9.01 37.95 -3.25
N SER A 18 9.93 38.67 -2.64
CA SER A 18 11.18 39.14 -3.23
C SER A 18 12.37 38.80 -2.32
N GLN A 19 13.45 38.23 -2.85
CA GLN A 19 14.66 38.02 -2.05
C GLN A 19 15.33 39.37 -1.76
N ARG A 20 15.70 39.60 -0.50
CA ARG A 20 16.28 40.84 0.03
C ARG A 20 17.48 40.52 0.93
N GLY A 21 18.61 40.23 0.30
CA GLY A 21 19.82 39.75 0.99
C GLY A 21 19.53 38.46 1.76
N ASP A 22 19.73 38.51 3.07
CA ASP A 22 19.45 37.42 4.02
C ASP A 22 17.97 37.34 4.46
N GLY A 23 17.04 37.95 3.71
CA GLY A 23 15.60 38.01 4.04
C GLY A 23 14.66 37.97 2.83
N TRP A 24 13.36 38.00 3.12
CA TRP A 24 12.26 37.99 2.15
C TRP A 24 11.36 39.22 2.33
N GLY A 25 11.18 40.03 1.28
CA GLY A 25 10.21 41.13 1.23
C GLY A 25 8.91 40.71 0.55
N CYS A 26 7.80 40.75 1.29
CA CYS A 26 6.47 40.34 0.85
C CYS A 26 5.52 41.52 0.68
N LEU A 27 4.89 41.61 -0.49
CA LEU A 27 3.85 42.59 -0.81
C LEU A 27 2.52 41.86 -1.05
N LEU A 28 1.48 42.25 -0.33
CA LEU A 28 0.11 41.79 -0.54
C LEU A 28 -0.60 42.78 -1.45
N ALA A 29 -1.03 42.31 -2.62
CA ALA A 29 -1.85 43.08 -3.55
C ALA A 29 -3.14 42.32 -3.89
N ARG A 30 -4.25 43.05 -3.95
CA ARG A 30 -5.50 42.55 -4.51
C ARG A 30 -5.64 43.05 -5.94
N ILE A 31 -5.88 42.12 -6.87
CA ILE A 31 -6.05 42.39 -8.30
C ILE A 31 -7.54 42.28 -8.64
N ASN A 32 -8.10 43.34 -9.21
CA ASN A 32 -9.52 43.41 -9.60
C ASN A 32 -9.62 43.81 -11.08
N PRO A 33 -10.22 42.98 -11.97
CA PRO A 33 -10.37 43.28 -13.39
C PRO A 33 -11.03 44.62 -13.74
N MET A 34 -11.79 45.24 -12.81
CA MET A 34 -12.43 46.54 -13.04
C MET A 34 -11.82 47.72 -12.27
N SER A 35 -11.00 47.49 -11.24
CA SER A 35 -10.41 48.57 -10.43
C SER A 35 -8.87 48.57 -10.40
N GLY A 36 -8.23 47.72 -11.21
CA GLY A 36 -6.78 47.63 -11.31
C GLY A 36 -6.15 46.88 -10.13
N VAL A 37 -4.92 47.29 -9.79
CA VAL A 37 -4.16 46.71 -8.67
C VAL A 37 -4.30 47.60 -7.43
N THR A 38 -4.62 46.99 -6.30
CA THR A 38 -4.64 47.62 -4.97
C THR A 38 -3.57 46.99 -4.10
N VAL A 39 -2.64 47.76 -3.55
CA VAL A 39 -1.67 47.30 -2.55
C VAL A 39 -2.31 47.39 -1.17
N ASP A 40 -2.42 46.27 -0.46
CA ASP A 40 -3.04 46.19 0.86
C ASP A 40 -1.99 46.31 1.99
N GLN A 41 -0.89 45.56 1.91
CA GLN A 41 0.14 45.47 2.95
C GLN A 41 1.53 45.15 2.40
N THR A 42 2.57 45.49 3.15
CA THR A 42 3.99 45.14 2.89
C THR A 42 4.67 44.69 4.18
N ALA A 43 5.38 43.57 4.16
CA ALA A 43 6.06 42.97 5.31
C ALA A 43 7.44 42.41 4.93
N THR A 44 8.38 42.36 5.87
CA THR A 44 9.74 41.83 5.65
C THR A 44 10.09 40.80 6.72
N PHE A 45 10.61 39.66 6.29
CA PHE A 45 10.97 38.50 7.13
C PHE A 45 12.44 38.12 6.93
N SER A 46 13.05 37.44 7.90
CA SER A 46 14.34 36.77 7.71
C SER A 46 14.20 35.48 6.89
N VAL A 47 15.28 35.00 6.26
CA VAL A 47 15.32 33.65 5.67
C VAL A 47 15.14 32.56 6.74
N ASP A 48 15.52 32.81 7.99
CA ASP A 48 15.25 31.89 9.12
C ASP A 48 13.75 31.85 9.54
N GLU A 49 12.90 32.71 8.96
CA GLU A 49 11.49 32.94 9.37
C GLU A 49 10.47 32.53 8.28
N GLU A 50 10.82 31.63 7.36
CA GLU A 50 9.93 31.20 6.26
C GLU A 50 8.56 30.66 6.74
N SER A 51 8.48 30.04 7.92
CA SER A 51 7.20 29.65 8.53
C SER A 51 6.33 30.85 8.89
N SER A 52 6.92 31.91 9.46
CA SER A 52 6.21 33.15 9.82
C SER A 52 5.73 33.91 8.57
N MET A 53 6.50 33.82 7.48
CA MET A 53 6.10 34.32 6.16
C MET A 53 4.92 33.51 5.60
N ALA A 54 4.95 32.18 5.68
CA ALA A 54 3.86 31.31 5.26
C ALA A 54 2.57 31.57 6.07
N ASP A 55 2.67 31.69 7.39
CA ASP A 55 1.56 32.03 8.27
C ASP A 55 0.96 33.39 7.91
N TRP A 56 1.78 34.42 7.67
CA TRP A 56 1.29 35.75 7.24
C TRP A 56 0.59 35.72 5.87
N ILE A 57 1.10 34.96 4.91
CA ILE A 57 0.46 34.74 3.59
C ILE A 57 -0.90 34.05 3.74
N ALA A 58 -1.00 33.09 4.66
CA ALA A 58 -2.23 32.36 4.96
C ALA A 58 -3.26 33.22 5.72
N GLU A 59 -2.86 33.98 6.74
CA GLU A 59 -3.70 34.94 7.46
C GLU A 59 -4.24 36.05 6.53
N ALA A 60 -3.43 36.50 5.58
CA ALA A 60 -3.84 37.44 4.53
C ALA A 60 -4.83 36.86 3.50
N GLY A 61 -5.06 35.54 3.51
CA GLY A 61 -5.94 34.86 2.57
C GLY A 61 -5.48 35.00 1.11
N ALA A 62 -4.17 34.99 0.86
CA ALA A 62 -3.62 35.06 -0.49
C ALA A 62 -4.01 33.80 -1.29
N GLN A 63 -4.69 33.99 -2.43
CA GLN A 63 -5.15 32.90 -3.30
C GLN A 63 -4.06 32.45 -4.28
N LEU A 64 -3.07 33.32 -4.50
CA LEU A 64 -1.92 33.10 -5.35
C LEU A 64 -0.67 33.61 -4.64
N VAL A 65 0.42 32.87 -4.74
CA VAL A 65 1.76 33.33 -4.35
C VAL A 65 2.61 33.50 -5.61
N ARG A 66 3.49 34.50 -5.60
CA ARG A 66 4.46 34.78 -6.65
C ARG A 66 5.82 35.10 -6.07
N VAL A 67 6.87 34.50 -6.64
CA VAL A 67 8.27 34.75 -6.23
C VAL A 67 9.02 35.45 -7.37
N LEU A 68 9.65 36.58 -7.07
CA LEU A 68 10.49 37.33 -8.01
C LEU A 68 11.83 36.60 -8.23
N ILE A 69 12.12 36.22 -9.49
CA ILE A 69 13.43 35.70 -9.89
C ILE A 69 14.37 36.87 -10.24
N PRO A 70 15.59 36.94 -9.66
CA PRO A 70 16.60 37.91 -10.07
C PRO A 70 17.01 37.73 -11.53
N GLY A 71 17.10 38.82 -12.29
CA GLY A 71 17.45 38.80 -13.72
C GLY A 71 18.82 38.18 -14.02
N SER A 72 19.72 38.17 -13.04
CA SER A 72 21.00 37.44 -13.12
C SER A 72 20.86 35.91 -13.31
N SER A 73 19.67 35.35 -13.09
CA SER A 73 19.31 33.93 -13.32
C SER A 73 18.42 33.71 -14.57
N ILE A 74 18.11 34.77 -15.33
CA ILE A 74 17.18 34.74 -16.46
C ILE A 74 17.89 35.06 -17.78
N VAL A 75 17.59 34.29 -18.82
CA VAL A 75 17.98 34.59 -20.21
C VAL A 75 16.86 35.41 -20.85
N CYS A 76 17.09 36.72 -20.98
CA CYS A 76 16.19 37.64 -21.68
C CYS A 76 16.59 37.79 -23.15
N ARG A 77 15.61 37.69 -24.07
CA ARG A 77 15.76 37.99 -25.50
C ARG A 77 14.53 38.74 -26.01
N THR A 78 14.72 39.76 -26.84
CA THR A 78 13.61 40.43 -27.55
C THR A 78 13.55 39.99 -29.02
N CYS A 79 12.39 40.16 -29.65
CA CYS A 79 12.20 40.04 -31.10
C CYS A 79 11.25 41.14 -31.61
N SER A 80 11.59 41.75 -32.75
CA SER A 80 10.61 42.54 -33.51
C SER A 80 9.67 41.58 -34.23
N LEU A 81 8.37 41.72 -34.00
CA LEU A 81 7.32 41.02 -34.73
C LEU A 81 6.89 41.87 -35.95
N PRO A 82 6.36 41.26 -37.02
CA PRO A 82 5.80 42.01 -38.15
C PRO A 82 4.51 42.75 -37.76
N GLU A 83 3.97 43.54 -38.68
CA GLU A 83 2.60 44.06 -38.59
C GLU A 83 1.64 42.94 -39.07
N ALA A 84 0.82 42.41 -38.16
CA ALA A 84 -0.13 41.31 -38.40
C ALA A 84 -1.24 41.28 -37.33
N GLU A 85 -2.27 40.46 -37.55
CA GLU A 85 -3.34 40.21 -36.58
C GLU A 85 -2.81 39.50 -35.31
N PRO A 86 -3.40 39.71 -34.12
CA PRO A 86 -2.81 39.27 -32.84
C PRO A 86 -2.56 37.75 -32.77
N GLU A 87 -3.46 36.92 -33.30
CA GLU A 87 -3.28 35.47 -33.36
C GLU A 87 -2.01 35.07 -34.15
N GLN A 88 -1.73 35.78 -35.26
CA GLN A 88 -0.54 35.57 -36.08
C GLN A 88 0.73 36.11 -35.41
N LEU A 89 0.61 37.14 -34.56
CA LEU A 89 1.71 37.63 -33.74
C LEU A 89 2.10 36.64 -32.64
N GLU A 90 1.13 35.94 -32.05
CA GLU A 90 1.36 34.88 -31.07
C GLU A 90 2.04 33.65 -31.70
N GLU A 91 1.56 33.18 -32.86
CA GLU A 91 2.24 32.12 -33.63
C GLU A 91 3.67 32.51 -34.01
N ALA A 92 3.87 33.74 -34.52
CA ALA A 92 5.19 34.25 -34.86
C ALA A 92 6.10 34.38 -33.64
N LEU A 93 5.56 34.77 -32.48
CA LEU A 93 6.29 34.85 -31.22
C LEU A 93 6.70 33.46 -30.71
N GLN A 94 5.84 32.44 -30.83
CA GLN A 94 6.19 31.07 -30.48
C GLN A 94 7.33 30.54 -31.38
N LEU A 95 7.23 30.72 -32.70
CA LEU A 95 8.29 30.32 -33.64
C LEU A 95 9.62 31.05 -33.35
N GLN A 96 9.58 32.34 -33.00
CA GLN A 96 10.76 33.08 -32.54
C GLN A 96 11.28 32.56 -31.19
N THR A 97 10.40 32.13 -30.28
CA THR A 97 10.76 31.58 -28.96
C THR A 97 11.54 30.27 -29.11
N GLU A 98 11.00 29.33 -29.88
CA GLU A 98 11.67 28.05 -30.18
C GLU A 98 13.03 28.28 -30.86
N THR A 99 13.06 29.13 -31.90
CA THR A 99 14.27 29.47 -32.66
C THR A 99 15.33 30.18 -31.80
N LYS A 100 14.93 31.04 -30.84
CA LYS A 100 15.85 31.81 -30.01
C LYS A 100 16.26 31.11 -28.73
N LEU A 101 15.49 30.16 -28.20
CA LEU A 101 15.82 29.46 -26.96
C LEU A 101 16.53 28.13 -27.18
N LEU A 102 16.28 27.40 -28.28
CA LEU A 102 16.98 26.17 -28.66
C LEU A 102 17.11 25.13 -27.51
N GLY A 103 16.12 25.04 -26.63
CA GLY A 103 16.13 24.12 -25.48
C GLY A 103 17.00 24.53 -24.29
N THR A 104 17.38 25.81 -24.16
CA THR A 104 18.17 26.33 -23.01
C THR A 104 17.49 26.24 -21.64
N ALA A 105 16.17 26.05 -21.61
CA ALA A 105 15.39 25.80 -20.41
C ALA A 105 14.16 24.91 -20.75
N PRO A 106 13.61 24.15 -19.80
CA PRO A 106 12.42 23.33 -20.00
C PRO A 106 11.16 24.20 -20.10
N MET A 107 10.10 23.72 -20.75
CA MET A 107 8.90 24.53 -21.06
C MET A 107 8.26 25.22 -19.83
N ARG A 108 8.24 24.55 -18.67
CA ARG A 108 7.74 25.11 -17.39
C ARG A 108 8.55 26.34 -16.88
N ARG A 109 9.71 26.59 -17.48
CA ARG A 109 10.68 27.65 -17.22
C ARG A 109 10.96 28.50 -18.46
N THR A 110 10.07 28.51 -19.45
CA THR A 110 10.15 29.40 -20.62
C THR A 110 8.80 30.07 -20.85
N ALA A 111 8.80 31.38 -21.02
CA ALA A 111 7.61 32.12 -21.38
C ALA A 111 7.95 33.23 -22.39
N ALA A 112 6.97 33.58 -23.21
CA ALA A 112 7.05 34.74 -24.08
C ALA A 112 5.72 35.49 -24.03
N ALA A 113 5.79 36.81 -24.17
CA ALA A 113 4.62 37.68 -24.28
C ALA A 113 4.93 38.85 -25.22
N MET A 114 3.90 39.47 -25.79
CA MET A 114 4.04 40.75 -26.46
C MET A 114 4.21 41.85 -25.43
N LEU A 115 5.13 42.79 -25.66
CA LEU A 115 5.18 44.02 -24.88
C LEU A 115 4.01 44.92 -25.27
N PRO A 116 3.34 45.56 -24.30
CA PRO A 116 2.38 46.62 -24.58
C PRO A 116 3.01 47.70 -25.47
N ALA A 117 2.27 48.14 -26.47
CA ALA A 117 2.72 49.14 -27.44
C ALA A 117 1.68 50.25 -27.59
N PRO A 118 2.10 51.51 -27.84
CA PRO A 118 1.15 52.59 -28.09
C PRO A 118 0.38 52.33 -29.39
N ALA A 119 -0.87 52.79 -29.45
CA ALA A 119 -1.83 52.49 -30.53
C ALA A 119 -1.47 53.03 -31.95
N HIS A 120 -0.24 53.49 -32.14
CA HIS A 120 0.31 54.00 -33.40
C HIS A 120 1.68 53.39 -33.75
N ALA A 121 2.19 52.42 -32.96
CA ALA A 121 3.47 51.75 -33.25
C ALA A 121 3.33 50.75 -34.39
N THR A 122 4.19 50.85 -35.40
CA THR A 122 4.21 49.98 -36.59
C THR A 122 4.86 48.61 -36.34
N THR A 123 5.63 48.45 -35.25
CA THR A 123 6.24 47.16 -34.89
C THR A 123 5.98 46.77 -33.44
N ARG A 124 5.25 45.67 -33.21
CA ARG A 124 5.17 45.01 -31.90
C ARG A 124 6.52 44.38 -31.53
N THR A 125 6.87 44.36 -30.25
CA THR A 125 8.07 43.68 -29.75
C THR A 125 7.67 42.54 -28.83
N GLY A 126 8.14 41.33 -29.12
CA GLY A 126 8.02 40.18 -28.23
C GLY A 126 9.16 40.14 -27.22
N LEU A 127 8.82 39.86 -25.96
CA LEU A 127 9.76 39.57 -24.88
C LEU A 127 9.76 38.06 -24.62
N ILE A 128 10.93 37.44 -24.73
CA ILE A 128 11.14 35.99 -24.56
C ILE A 128 12.08 35.80 -23.36
N LEU A 129 11.60 35.07 -22.35
CA LEU A 129 12.30 34.84 -21.09
C LEU A 129 12.45 33.34 -20.83
N ALA A 130 13.64 32.93 -20.39
CA ALA A 130 13.94 31.56 -20.00
C ALA A 130 14.71 31.51 -18.67
N TRP A 131 14.37 30.57 -17.81
CA TRP A 131 15.03 30.31 -16.53
C TRP A 131 15.77 28.96 -16.61
N PRO A 132 17.08 28.92 -16.88
CA PRO A 132 17.81 27.66 -17.06
C PRO A 132 17.86 26.85 -15.76
N ASP A 133 17.80 25.51 -15.85
CA ASP A 133 17.99 24.63 -14.68
C ASP A 133 19.40 24.75 -14.05
N ALA A 134 20.33 25.46 -14.70
CA ALA A 134 21.67 25.79 -14.19
C ALA A 134 21.73 27.08 -13.34
N SER A 135 20.60 27.72 -13.05
CA SER A 135 20.52 28.88 -12.14
C SER A 135 20.87 28.50 -10.70
N THR A 136 21.49 29.43 -9.95
CA THR A 136 21.74 29.26 -8.51
C THR A 136 20.62 29.78 -7.61
N PHE A 137 19.56 30.37 -8.18
CA PHE A 137 18.41 30.89 -7.44
C PHE A 137 17.42 29.78 -7.06
N THR A 138 16.99 29.78 -5.81
CA THR A 138 15.96 28.89 -5.24
C THR A 138 14.94 29.78 -4.54
N GLY A 139 13.64 29.54 -4.76
CA GLY A 139 12.58 30.23 -4.02
C GLY A 139 12.37 29.65 -2.61
N PRO A 140 11.56 30.32 -1.76
CA PRO A 140 11.14 29.78 -0.47
C PRO A 140 10.21 28.57 -0.67
N ASP A 141 10.26 27.61 0.26
CA ASP A 141 9.45 26.39 0.19
C ASP A 141 8.07 26.65 0.82
N LEU A 142 7.08 26.99 -0.01
CA LEU A 142 5.74 27.41 0.41
C LEU A 142 4.65 26.48 -0.14
N GLU A 143 3.67 26.14 0.68
CA GLU A 143 2.45 25.44 0.26
C GLU A 143 1.27 26.44 0.16
N PRO A 144 0.53 26.50 -0.96
CA PRO A 144 0.75 25.80 -2.23
C PRO A 144 1.97 26.34 -3.00
N ALA A 145 2.63 25.45 -3.75
CA ALA A 145 3.87 25.75 -4.47
C ALA A 145 3.79 27.06 -5.29
N PRO A 146 4.70 28.02 -5.07
CA PRO A 146 4.61 29.33 -5.69
C PRO A 146 4.93 29.27 -7.20
N LEU A 147 4.27 30.14 -7.96
CA LEU A 147 4.69 30.46 -9.33
C LEU A 147 5.71 31.61 -9.30
N PHE A 148 6.49 31.73 -10.36
CA PHE A 148 7.63 32.64 -10.39
C PHE A 148 7.48 33.72 -11.49
N ILE A 149 8.04 34.90 -11.24
CA ILE A 149 8.02 36.07 -12.14
C ILE A 149 9.44 36.62 -12.27
N PRO A 150 10.01 36.76 -13.47
CA PRO A 150 11.26 37.50 -13.67
C PRO A 150 11.15 38.99 -13.32
N ASP A 151 12.15 39.54 -12.64
CA ASP A 151 12.30 40.99 -12.39
C ASP A 151 12.11 41.86 -13.65
N ILE A 152 12.63 41.39 -14.78
CA ILE A 152 12.60 42.09 -16.06
C ILE A 152 11.19 42.13 -16.67
N ALA A 153 10.32 41.18 -16.33
CA ALA A 153 8.89 41.21 -16.70
C ALA A 153 8.12 42.24 -15.85
N ALA A 154 8.43 42.31 -14.55
CA ALA A 154 7.89 43.33 -13.65
C ALA A 154 8.31 44.74 -14.08
N LEU A 155 9.60 44.93 -14.43
CA LEU A 155 10.12 46.20 -14.95
C LEU A 155 9.48 46.60 -16.29
N ALA A 156 9.16 45.63 -17.15
CA ALA A 156 8.44 45.88 -18.40
C ALA A 156 6.98 46.33 -18.17
N SER A 157 6.26 45.70 -17.23
CA SER A 157 4.88 46.10 -16.90
C SER A 157 4.81 47.46 -16.17
N LEU A 158 5.84 47.82 -15.38
CA LEU A 158 5.97 49.20 -14.87
C LEU A 158 5.98 50.21 -16.01
N VAL A 159 6.77 49.98 -17.07
CA VAL A 159 6.80 50.88 -18.25
C VAL A 159 5.48 50.85 -19.02
N GLY A 160 4.76 49.73 -19.07
CA GLY A 160 3.35 49.68 -19.49
C GLY A 160 3.07 50.24 -20.89
N GLY A 161 4.00 50.04 -21.83
CA GLY A 161 3.92 50.57 -23.20
C GLY A 161 4.24 52.05 -23.38
N LEU A 162 4.53 52.79 -22.30
CA LEU A 162 5.06 54.15 -22.38
C LEU A 162 6.38 54.18 -23.15
N HIS A 163 6.63 55.31 -23.81
CA HIS A 163 7.90 55.59 -24.47
C HIS A 163 8.62 56.76 -23.77
N PRO A 164 9.16 56.54 -22.55
CA PRO A 164 9.94 57.55 -21.84
C PRO A 164 11.26 57.85 -22.58
N LYS A 165 11.81 59.05 -22.37
CA LYS A 165 13.11 59.45 -22.95
C LYS A 165 14.28 58.78 -22.24
N GLU A 166 14.16 58.62 -20.93
CA GLU A 166 15.11 57.95 -20.05
C GLU A 166 14.71 56.47 -19.87
N PRO A 167 15.67 55.55 -19.68
CA PRO A 167 15.38 54.14 -19.48
C PRO A 167 14.92 53.86 -18.04
N ALA A 168 14.03 52.88 -17.87
CA ALA A 168 13.81 52.28 -16.57
C ALA A 168 14.93 51.27 -16.29
N VAL A 169 15.55 51.33 -15.10
CA VAL A 169 16.71 50.51 -14.73
C VAL A 169 16.54 49.95 -13.32
N TRP A 170 16.71 48.64 -13.17
CA TRP A 170 16.85 47.94 -11.91
C TRP A 170 18.28 47.42 -11.76
N ILE A 171 18.90 47.67 -10.61
CA ILE A 171 20.25 47.22 -10.26
C ILE A 171 20.21 46.55 -8.89
N ASP A 172 20.73 45.33 -8.80
CA ASP A 172 20.96 44.64 -7.55
C ASP A 172 22.44 44.24 -7.45
N ARG A 173 23.17 44.87 -6.51
CA ARG A 173 24.61 44.60 -6.32
C ARG A 173 24.91 43.31 -5.56
N GLU A 174 23.91 42.71 -4.91
CA GLU A 174 24.08 41.46 -4.15
C GLU A 174 24.12 40.26 -5.11
N ASP A 175 23.11 40.14 -5.98
CA ASP A 175 23.04 39.10 -7.03
C ASP A 175 23.86 39.43 -8.29
N GLY A 176 24.28 40.69 -8.43
CA GLY A 176 24.89 41.22 -9.65
C GLY A 176 23.89 41.40 -10.80
N THR A 177 22.61 41.64 -10.51
CA THR A 177 21.58 41.84 -11.54
C THR A 177 21.63 43.26 -12.08
N VAL A 178 21.68 43.42 -13.41
CA VAL A 178 21.35 44.68 -14.10
C VAL A 178 20.28 44.41 -15.13
N SER A 179 19.08 44.93 -14.88
CA SER A 179 17.88 44.80 -15.70
C SER A 179 17.46 46.18 -16.19
N LEU A 180 17.22 46.35 -17.50
CA LEU A 180 16.84 47.64 -18.08
C LEU A 180 15.78 47.50 -19.18
N VAL A 181 14.88 48.48 -19.22
CA VAL A 181 13.83 48.65 -20.22
C VAL A 181 13.95 50.06 -20.80
N MET A 182 14.19 50.15 -22.09
CA MET A 182 14.38 51.43 -22.78
C MET A 182 13.54 51.51 -24.05
N ALA A 183 12.78 52.59 -24.21
CA ALA A 183 12.04 52.87 -25.43
C ALA A 183 12.89 53.79 -26.32
N GLN A 184 13.07 53.42 -27.59
CA GLN A 184 13.68 54.28 -28.60
C GLN A 184 12.98 54.11 -29.95
N GLN A 185 12.72 55.22 -30.62
CA GLN A 185 11.91 55.25 -31.85
C GLN A 185 10.53 54.62 -31.56
N GLU A 186 10.14 53.55 -32.27
CA GLU A 186 8.90 52.78 -32.04
C GLU A 186 9.18 51.40 -31.41
N ARG A 187 10.32 51.22 -30.72
CA ARG A 187 10.76 49.92 -30.18
C ARG A 187 11.14 49.98 -28.71
N VAL A 188 10.67 48.98 -27.97
CA VAL A 188 11.02 48.78 -26.56
C VAL A 188 12.10 47.70 -26.47
N HIS A 189 13.29 48.10 -26.06
CA HIS A 189 14.42 47.19 -25.86
C HIS A 189 14.52 46.82 -24.38
N VAL A 190 14.50 45.51 -24.14
CA VAL A 190 14.48 44.90 -22.81
C VAL A 190 15.72 44.00 -22.68
N ARG A 191 16.51 44.18 -21.63
CA ARG A 191 17.75 43.44 -21.39
C ARG A 191 17.92 43.17 -19.89
N THR A 192 18.32 41.96 -19.53
CA THR A 192 18.95 41.69 -18.24
C THR A 192 20.33 41.05 -18.44
N THR A 193 21.22 41.27 -17.50
CA THR A 193 22.62 40.82 -17.51
C THR A 193 23.10 40.56 -16.08
N LYS A 194 23.86 39.48 -15.89
CA LYS A 194 24.63 39.24 -14.66
C LYS A 194 25.99 39.91 -14.76
N GLU A 195 26.26 40.86 -13.86
CA GLU A 195 27.49 41.63 -13.81
C GLU A 195 28.16 41.54 -12.43
N HIS A 196 29.48 41.73 -12.39
CA HIS A 196 30.21 41.85 -11.13
C HIS A 196 30.29 43.32 -10.71
N LEU A 197 29.60 43.66 -9.60
CA LEU A 197 29.33 45.03 -9.15
C LEU A 197 29.86 45.34 -7.73
N PRO A 198 31.17 45.13 -7.43
CA PRO A 198 31.70 45.27 -6.08
C PRO A 198 31.61 46.70 -5.52
N ASP A 199 31.94 47.70 -6.35
CA ASP A 199 32.04 49.10 -5.95
C ASP A 199 31.03 49.99 -6.69
N VAL A 200 30.67 51.12 -6.07
CA VAL A 200 29.84 52.17 -6.69
C VAL A 200 30.45 52.69 -8.00
N ALA A 201 31.76 52.94 -8.02
CA ALA A 201 32.47 53.41 -9.23
C ALA A 201 32.46 52.37 -10.36
N THR A 202 32.73 51.10 -10.01
CA THR A 202 32.66 49.96 -10.94
C THR A 202 31.25 49.78 -11.48
N THR A 203 30.23 49.90 -10.63
CA THR A 203 28.80 49.85 -10.99
C THR A 203 28.44 50.96 -11.98
N ARG A 204 28.83 52.20 -11.70
CA ARG A 204 28.59 53.36 -12.59
C ARG A 204 29.22 53.17 -13.97
N ALA A 205 30.46 52.67 -14.05
CA ALA A 205 31.15 52.38 -15.31
C ALA A 205 30.54 51.19 -16.09
N LYS A 206 30.18 50.10 -15.40
CA LYS A 206 29.46 48.95 -15.96
C LYS A 206 28.13 49.36 -16.57
N LEU A 207 27.35 50.14 -15.83
CA LEU A 207 26.06 50.67 -16.28
C LEU A 207 26.23 51.56 -17.52
N GLN A 208 27.24 52.43 -17.56
CA GLN A 208 27.49 53.29 -18.73
C GLN A 208 27.75 52.46 -19.98
N HIS A 209 28.52 51.38 -19.86
CA HIS A 209 28.77 50.46 -20.96
C HIS A 209 27.48 49.76 -21.40
N LEU A 210 26.70 49.19 -20.47
CA LEU A 210 25.46 48.48 -20.80
C LEU A 210 24.39 49.37 -21.42
N LEU A 211 24.23 50.62 -20.94
CA LEU A 211 23.34 51.61 -21.53
C LEU A 211 23.80 52.00 -22.93
N LEU A 212 25.07 52.35 -23.12
CA LEU A 212 25.63 52.71 -24.42
C LEU A 212 25.52 51.57 -25.44
N GLU A 213 25.88 50.35 -25.05
CA GLU A 213 25.83 49.16 -25.88
C GLU A 213 24.38 48.81 -26.29
N THR A 214 23.44 48.87 -25.34
CA THR A 214 22.03 48.56 -25.63
C THR A 214 21.38 49.65 -26.48
N ALA A 215 21.73 50.91 -26.28
CA ALA A 215 21.31 52.05 -27.10
C ALA A 215 21.89 52.02 -28.53
N ILE A 216 23.08 51.44 -28.72
CA ILE A 216 23.62 51.16 -30.06
C ILE A 216 22.90 49.96 -30.69
N ASN A 217 22.62 48.90 -29.93
CA ASN A 217 21.90 47.71 -30.40
C ASN A 217 20.42 47.97 -30.75
N SER A 218 19.81 49.03 -30.21
CA SER A 218 18.50 49.57 -30.62
C SER A 218 18.53 50.47 -31.85
N GLY A 219 19.72 50.78 -32.38
CA GLY A 219 19.90 51.55 -33.61
C GLY A 219 19.98 53.07 -33.46
N SER A 220 20.25 53.59 -32.25
CA SER A 220 20.56 55.02 -32.07
C SER A 220 21.99 55.37 -32.47
N THR A 221 22.21 56.64 -32.85
CA THR A 221 23.54 57.17 -33.16
C THR A 221 24.43 57.21 -31.92
N VAL A 222 25.74 57.04 -32.10
CA VAL A 222 26.71 56.94 -30.99
C VAL A 222 26.68 58.17 -30.08
N GLU A 223 26.45 59.36 -30.64
CA GLU A 223 26.33 60.62 -29.90
C GLU A 223 25.04 60.68 -29.06
N SER A 224 23.94 60.14 -29.59
CA SER A 224 22.66 60.08 -28.86
C SER A 224 22.70 59.03 -27.76
N SER A 225 23.26 57.85 -28.06
CA SER A 225 23.46 56.75 -27.12
C SER A 225 24.42 57.12 -25.99
N ARG A 226 25.46 57.91 -26.27
CA ARG A 226 26.37 58.45 -25.24
C ARG A 226 25.67 59.45 -24.33
N ARG A 227 24.98 60.45 -24.90
CA ARG A 227 24.22 61.43 -24.09
C ARG A 227 23.21 60.74 -23.19
N LEU A 228 22.40 59.84 -23.73
CA LEU A 228 21.44 59.08 -22.93
C LEU A 228 22.10 58.34 -21.77
N ALA A 229 23.25 57.69 -21.99
CA ALA A 229 23.98 57.00 -20.93
C ALA A 229 24.61 57.95 -19.89
N GLU A 230 25.07 59.13 -20.30
CA GLU A 230 25.62 60.18 -19.43
C GLU A 230 24.51 60.86 -18.60
N ASP A 231 23.41 61.24 -19.25
CA ASP A 231 22.22 61.85 -18.63
C ASP A 231 21.60 60.90 -17.60
N THR A 232 21.34 59.64 -17.97
CA THR A 232 20.82 58.60 -17.06
C THR A 232 21.75 58.35 -15.86
N ILE A 233 23.07 58.42 -16.05
CA ILE A 233 24.02 58.24 -14.93
C ILE A 233 24.11 59.48 -14.02
N SER A 234 23.73 60.65 -14.54
CA SER A 234 23.62 61.86 -13.72
C SER A 234 22.33 61.89 -12.89
N SER A 235 21.23 61.29 -13.36
CA SER A 235 19.98 61.14 -12.60
C SER A 235 20.01 59.98 -11.59
N ILE A 236 20.79 58.93 -11.85
CA ILE A 236 20.95 57.79 -10.93
C ILE A 236 21.95 58.11 -9.81
N THR A 237 21.43 58.32 -8.59
CA THR A 237 22.23 58.47 -7.36
C THR A 237 22.76 57.11 -6.86
N VAL A 238 23.79 56.57 -7.53
CA VAL A 238 24.45 55.25 -7.26
C VAL A 238 25.04 55.09 -5.84
N GLU A 239 24.90 56.07 -4.94
CA GLU A 239 25.80 56.23 -3.78
C GLU A 239 25.25 55.65 -2.46
N THR A 240 23.95 55.36 -2.37
CA THR A 240 23.29 55.01 -1.09
C THR A 240 22.97 53.52 -0.89
N PRO A 241 22.16 52.83 -1.75
CA PRO A 241 21.64 51.51 -1.43
C PRO A 241 22.31 50.36 -2.24
N PRO A 242 22.25 49.09 -1.78
CA PRO A 242 22.72 47.94 -2.56
C PRO A 242 21.82 47.63 -3.77
N ARG A 243 20.53 47.93 -3.64
CA ARG A 243 19.45 47.71 -4.60
C ARG A 243 18.89 49.07 -5.05
N MET A 244 18.70 49.25 -6.35
CA MET A 244 18.38 50.55 -6.94
C MET A 244 17.42 50.43 -8.13
N LEU A 245 16.20 50.95 -7.98
CA LEU A 245 15.20 51.10 -9.04
C LEU A 245 15.15 52.57 -9.49
N HIS A 246 15.53 52.83 -10.73
CA HIS A 246 15.38 54.11 -11.40
C HIS A 246 14.22 54.04 -12.39
N LEU A 247 13.19 54.88 -12.17
CA LEU A 247 12.03 55.02 -13.05
C LEU A 247 11.92 56.48 -13.52
N PRO A 248 11.71 56.74 -14.82
CA PRO A 248 11.37 58.07 -15.31
C PRO A 248 10.06 58.59 -14.68
N GLU A 249 9.94 59.91 -14.50
CA GLU A 249 8.76 60.54 -13.85
C GLU A 249 7.42 60.13 -14.48
N SER A 250 7.36 59.97 -15.80
CA SER A 250 6.16 59.53 -16.51
C SER A 250 5.76 58.08 -16.22
N VAL A 251 6.73 57.22 -15.90
CA VAL A 251 6.50 55.83 -15.48
C VAL A 251 5.98 55.80 -14.04
N VAL A 252 6.55 56.63 -13.15
CA VAL A 252 6.06 56.78 -11.77
C VAL A 252 4.62 57.32 -11.74
N ALA A 253 4.30 58.33 -12.55
CA ALA A 253 2.95 58.85 -12.68
C ALA A 253 1.96 57.78 -13.17
N SER A 254 2.29 57.06 -14.25
CA SER A 254 1.45 55.97 -14.77
C SER A 254 1.31 54.77 -13.82
N MET A 255 2.31 54.52 -12.98
CA MET A 255 2.20 53.52 -11.91
C MET A 255 1.16 53.97 -10.87
N ALA A 256 1.20 55.22 -10.42
CA ALA A 256 0.24 55.76 -9.46
C ALA A 256 -1.19 55.94 -10.02
N GLU A 257 -1.36 56.04 -11.34
CA GLU A 257 -2.67 56.00 -12.00
C GLU A 257 -3.25 54.57 -12.10
N ARG A 258 -2.40 53.54 -12.23
CA ARG A 258 -2.81 52.12 -12.35
C ARG A 258 -2.87 51.37 -11.03
N VAL A 259 -2.19 51.85 -9.99
CA VAL A 259 -2.01 51.17 -8.70
C VAL A 259 -2.52 52.04 -7.58
N GLN A 260 -3.49 51.54 -6.82
CA GLN A 260 -4.00 52.19 -5.62
C GLN A 260 -3.22 51.67 -4.38
N GLY A 261 -3.00 52.54 -3.40
CA GLY A 261 -2.30 52.18 -2.16
C GLY A 261 -0.76 52.20 -2.24
N CYS A 262 -0.16 52.51 -3.39
CA CYS A 262 1.28 52.70 -3.50
C CYS A 262 1.74 54.03 -2.86
N SER A 263 2.95 54.05 -2.29
CA SER A 263 3.61 55.31 -1.92
C SER A 263 4.32 55.92 -3.14
N LEU A 264 4.39 57.25 -3.18
CA LEU A 264 5.19 58.02 -4.14
C LEU A 264 6.59 58.37 -3.61
N ASP A 265 6.93 57.90 -2.41
CA ASP A 265 8.25 58.06 -1.80
C ASP A 265 9.32 57.29 -2.58
N PRO A 266 10.42 57.93 -3.05
CA PRO A 266 11.51 57.25 -3.75
C PRO A 266 12.10 56.06 -2.98
N GLU A 267 12.18 56.09 -1.64
CA GLU A 267 12.71 54.95 -0.87
C GLU A 267 11.74 53.76 -0.90
N TRP A 268 10.44 54.01 -0.80
CA TRP A 268 9.41 52.97 -0.92
C TRP A 268 9.33 52.41 -2.35
N ILE A 269 9.43 53.27 -3.37
CA ILE A 269 9.47 52.84 -4.78
C ILE A 269 10.72 51.97 -5.02
N ASN A 270 11.87 52.33 -4.44
CA ASN A 270 13.11 51.57 -4.56
C ASN A 270 12.98 50.14 -4.00
N GLU A 271 12.29 49.99 -2.87
CA GLU A 271 12.04 48.70 -2.22
C GLU A 271 10.94 47.87 -2.89
N TRP A 272 9.80 48.49 -3.19
CA TRP A 272 8.53 47.81 -3.48
C TRP A 272 8.04 47.99 -4.91
N GLY A 273 8.58 48.94 -5.67
CA GLY A 273 8.19 49.22 -7.05
C GLY A 273 8.33 48.01 -7.96
N LEU A 274 9.36 47.17 -7.78
CA LEU A 274 9.51 45.93 -8.54
C LEU A 274 8.40 44.91 -8.22
N SER A 275 8.03 44.76 -6.95
CA SER A 275 6.90 43.91 -6.54
C SER A 275 5.55 44.45 -7.03
N VAL A 276 5.38 45.77 -7.08
CA VAL A 276 4.24 46.43 -7.74
C VAL A 276 4.22 46.17 -9.25
N GLY A 277 5.38 46.18 -9.91
CA GLY A 277 5.53 45.79 -11.30
C GLY A 277 5.13 44.34 -11.57
N ALA A 278 5.46 43.43 -10.64
CA ALA A 278 5.03 42.04 -10.71
C ALA A 278 3.51 41.89 -10.50
N ALA A 279 2.90 42.72 -9.66
CA ALA A 279 1.44 42.78 -9.50
C ALA A 279 0.74 43.26 -10.78
N LEU A 280 1.28 44.32 -11.41
CA LEU A 280 0.80 44.83 -12.69
C LEU A 280 0.92 43.79 -13.81
N ALA A 281 2.05 43.05 -13.88
CA ALA A 281 2.28 42.03 -14.90
C ALA A 281 1.24 40.88 -14.89
N MET A 282 0.58 40.63 -13.75
CA MET A 282 -0.53 39.67 -13.63
C MET A 282 -1.90 40.22 -14.08
N SER A 283 -1.96 41.50 -14.47
CA SER A 283 -3.17 42.21 -14.93
C SER A 283 -3.05 42.79 -16.35
N ASP A 284 -1.94 42.54 -17.02
CA ASP A 284 -1.45 43.19 -18.25
C ASP A 284 -1.27 42.15 -19.38
N GLU A 285 -0.88 42.56 -20.60
CA GLU A 285 -0.55 41.63 -21.71
C GLU A 285 0.60 40.64 -21.35
N LEU A 286 1.30 40.89 -20.24
CA LEU A 286 2.47 40.13 -19.76
C LEU A 286 2.15 38.95 -18.83
N VAL A 287 0.88 38.60 -18.59
CA VAL A 287 0.47 37.45 -17.75
C VAL A 287 1.25 36.15 -18.03
N PRO A 288 1.56 35.74 -19.29
CA PRO A 288 2.34 34.53 -19.54
C PRO A 288 3.72 34.51 -18.87
N LEU A 289 4.34 35.68 -18.68
CA LEU A 289 5.64 35.81 -18.01
C LEU A 289 5.56 35.64 -16.49
N THR A 290 4.35 35.47 -15.92
CA THR A 290 4.12 35.35 -14.48
C THR A 290 3.88 33.91 -13.99
N MET A 291 4.10 32.93 -14.89
CA MET A 291 3.68 31.54 -14.73
C MET A 291 4.86 30.53 -14.67
N PHE A 292 6.08 31.00 -14.39
CA PHE A 292 7.25 30.13 -14.29
C PHE A 292 7.14 29.17 -13.10
N GLN A 293 7.75 27.98 -13.22
CA GLN A 293 7.68 26.92 -12.22
C GLN A 293 9.07 26.33 -11.93
N ASP A 294 9.47 26.26 -10.65
CA ASP A 294 10.70 25.55 -10.24
C ASP A 294 10.61 24.07 -10.67
N ARG A 295 9.57 23.40 -10.18
CA ARG A 295 9.21 22.00 -10.42
C ARG A 295 7.84 21.96 -11.10
N LEU A 296 7.56 20.90 -11.85
CA LEU A 296 6.17 20.60 -12.19
C LEU A 296 5.38 20.41 -10.88
N PRO A 297 4.08 20.76 -10.82
CA PRO A 297 3.24 20.31 -9.73
C PRO A 297 3.35 18.79 -9.62
N GLU A 298 3.86 18.30 -8.49
CA GLU A 298 3.81 16.87 -8.20
C GLU A 298 2.34 16.53 -7.95
N GLU A 299 1.67 16.00 -8.98
CA GLU A 299 0.37 15.36 -8.84
C GLU A 299 0.53 14.23 -7.82
N THR A 300 0.19 14.51 -6.55
CA THR A 300 0.28 13.53 -5.47
C THR A 300 -0.68 12.40 -5.82
N PRO A 301 -0.18 11.23 -6.27
CA PRO A 301 -1.02 10.30 -7.01
C PRO A 301 -2.05 9.73 -6.04
N THR A 302 -3.32 9.73 -6.45
CA THR A 302 -4.40 9.16 -5.62
C THR A 302 -4.01 7.74 -5.24
N ILE A 303 -4.40 7.25 -4.05
CA ILE A 303 -3.93 5.94 -3.52
C ILE A 303 -4.05 4.81 -4.58
N GLY A 304 -5.12 4.80 -5.38
CA GLY A 304 -5.27 3.87 -6.52
C GLY A 304 -4.22 4.06 -7.63
N GLU A 305 -3.94 5.30 -8.03
CA GLU A 305 -2.93 5.66 -9.03
C GLU A 305 -1.51 5.35 -8.55
N PHE A 306 -1.21 5.59 -7.26
CA PHE A 306 0.05 5.16 -6.67
C PHE A 306 0.21 3.63 -6.74
N THR A 307 -0.85 2.87 -6.43
CA THR A 307 -0.79 1.41 -6.57
C THR A 307 -0.65 0.95 -8.01
N SER A 308 -1.32 1.59 -8.99
CA SER A 308 -1.21 1.19 -10.40
C SER A 308 0.16 1.55 -11.00
N GLN A 309 0.70 2.74 -10.71
CA GLN A 309 2.06 3.12 -11.10
C GLN A 309 3.11 2.19 -10.49
N ARG A 310 3.00 1.82 -9.21
CA ARG A 310 3.91 0.87 -8.56
C ARG A 310 3.78 -0.53 -9.14
N LEU A 311 2.57 -1.04 -9.32
CA LEU A 311 2.31 -2.35 -9.96
C LEU A 311 2.75 -2.40 -11.43
N SER A 312 2.79 -1.27 -12.13
CA SER A 312 3.28 -1.18 -13.50
C SER A 312 4.82 -1.24 -13.63
N SER A 313 5.57 -1.17 -12.53
CA SER A 313 7.03 -1.30 -12.55
C SER A 313 7.45 -2.76 -12.39
N LEU A 314 8.24 -3.26 -13.36
CA LEU A 314 8.62 -4.67 -13.47
C LEU A 314 9.26 -5.23 -12.20
N ASP A 315 10.15 -4.47 -11.55
CA ASP A 315 10.85 -4.90 -10.33
C ASP A 315 9.89 -5.08 -9.14
N VAL A 316 8.94 -4.16 -8.97
CA VAL A 316 7.93 -4.24 -7.90
C VAL A 316 6.95 -5.37 -8.19
N ALA A 317 6.48 -5.51 -9.43
CA ALA A 317 5.63 -6.63 -9.84
C ALA A 317 6.31 -7.99 -9.62
N ALA A 318 7.58 -8.13 -10.00
CA ALA A 318 8.37 -9.34 -9.77
C ALA A 318 8.55 -9.64 -8.27
N SER A 319 8.84 -8.62 -7.45
CA SER A 319 8.94 -8.79 -5.99
C SER A 319 7.61 -9.19 -5.33
N LEU A 320 6.48 -8.67 -5.81
CA LEU A 320 5.15 -9.06 -5.33
C LEU A 320 4.76 -10.48 -5.75
N VAL A 321 5.10 -10.91 -6.97
CA VAL A 321 4.90 -12.31 -7.40
C VAL A 321 5.78 -13.26 -6.58
N LEU A 322 7.05 -12.90 -6.34
CA LEU A 322 7.93 -13.66 -5.45
C LEU A 322 7.35 -13.77 -4.03
N LEU A 323 6.89 -12.65 -3.45
CA LEU A 323 6.25 -12.62 -2.14
C LEU A 323 4.98 -13.49 -2.10
N ALA A 324 4.15 -13.43 -3.15
CA ALA A 324 2.95 -14.26 -3.25
C ALA A 324 3.29 -15.76 -3.31
N VAL A 325 4.31 -16.17 -4.07
CA VAL A 325 4.80 -17.56 -4.10
C VAL A 325 5.34 -18.00 -2.74
N VAL A 326 6.10 -17.13 -2.06
CA VAL A 326 6.60 -17.36 -0.70
C VAL A 326 5.45 -17.54 0.31
N VAL A 327 4.41 -16.69 0.24
CA VAL A 327 3.22 -16.80 1.08
C VAL A 327 2.42 -18.07 0.77
N LEU A 328 2.32 -18.49 -0.49
CA LEU A 328 1.62 -19.72 -0.87
C LEU A 328 2.37 -20.98 -0.38
N ALA A 329 3.71 -20.97 -0.43
CA ALA A 329 4.54 -22.09 0.01
C ALA A 329 4.71 -22.17 1.54
N ILE A 330 4.90 -21.04 2.23
CA ILE A 330 5.24 -20.98 3.66
C ILE A 330 4.04 -20.61 4.54
N GLY A 331 3.04 -19.91 4.01
CA GLY A 331 1.82 -19.52 4.73
C GLY A 331 1.09 -20.69 5.41
N PRO A 332 0.89 -21.85 4.76
CA PRO A 332 0.32 -23.03 5.41
C PRO A 332 1.14 -23.51 6.61
N LEU A 333 2.47 -23.57 6.47
CA LEU A 333 3.38 -23.98 7.55
C LEU A 333 3.33 -23.00 8.74
N VAL A 334 3.31 -21.70 8.47
CA VAL A 334 3.20 -20.66 9.52
C VAL A 334 1.83 -20.67 10.18
N PHE A 335 0.75 -20.89 9.44
CA PHE A 335 -0.61 -21.01 9.99
C PHE A 335 -0.79 -22.27 10.86
N HIS A 336 -0.29 -23.41 10.41
CA HIS A 336 -0.29 -24.64 11.22
C HIS A 336 0.61 -24.50 12.46
N GLY A 337 1.83 -23.95 12.31
CA GLY A 337 2.76 -23.73 13.42
C GLY A 337 2.23 -22.77 14.48
N SER A 338 1.67 -21.63 14.06
CA SER A 338 1.04 -20.66 14.98
C SER A 338 -0.21 -21.21 15.66
N ARG A 339 -1.02 -22.01 14.96
CA ARG A 339 -2.16 -22.73 15.57
C ARG A 339 -1.70 -23.76 16.61
N VAL A 340 -0.64 -24.52 16.34
CA VAL A 340 -0.07 -25.48 17.30
C VAL A 340 0.51 -24.76 18.51
N ALA A 341 1.25 -23.66 18.31
CA ALA A 341 1.79 -22.85 19.40
C ALA A 341 0.69 -22.20 20.25
N LEU A 342 -0.42 -21.75 19.64
CA LEU A 342 -1.59 -21.26 20.38
C LEU A 342 -2.21 -22.38 21.23
N LEU A 343 -2.33 -23.61 20.69
CA LEU A 343 -2.91 -24.75 21.38
C LEU A 343 -2.03 -25.24 22.55
N SER A 344 -0.70 -25.26 22.39
CA SER A 344 0.20 -25.65 23.50
C SER A 344 0.27 -24.60 24.61
N VAL A 345 0.13 -23.31 24.29
CA VAL A 345 -0.02 -22.24 25.29
C VAL A 345 -1.38 -22.29 26.00
N MET A 346 -2.46 -22.64 25.29
CA MET A 346 -3.81 -22.79 25.87
C MET A 346 -3.95 -24.06 26.73
N HIS A 347 -3.16 -25.11 26.44
CA HIS A 347 -3.27 -26.42 27.09
C HIS A 347 -1.89 -26.98 27.50
N PRO A 348 -1.23 -26.38 28.51
CA PRO A 348 -0.02 -26.95 29.10
C PRO A 348 -0.33 -28.34 29.69
N GLY A 349 0.35 -29.37 29.18
CA GLY A 349 0.12 -30.79 29.52
C GLY A 349 -0.45 -31.66 28.39
N LEU A 350 -0.70 -31.10 27.19
CA LEU A 350 -1.21 -31.85 26.04
C LEU A 350 -0.23 -32.97 25.61
N ASP A 351 1.08 -32.72 25.65
CA ASP A 351 2.11 -33.74 25.35
C ASP A 351 2.09 -34.93 26.33
N GLU A 352 1.77 -34.68 27.60
CA GLU A 352 1.64 -35.73 28.63
C GLU A 352 0.39 -36.57 28.39
N GLN A 353 -0.73 -35.96 27.97
CA GLN A 353 -1.94 -36.69 27.59
C GLN A 353 -1.75 -37.53 26.32
N VAL A 354 -0.99 -37.03 25.33
CA VAL A 354 -0.63 -37.80 24.13
C VAL A 354 0.23 -39.01 24.51
N ARG A 355 1.29 -38.80 25.30
CA ARG A 355 2.17 -39.91 25.73
C ARG A 355 1.42 -40.96 26.56
N LEU A 356 0.52 -40.53 27.46
CA LEU A 356 -0.35 -41.44 28.21
C LEU A 356 -1.33 -42.22 27.30
N PHE A 357 -1.81 -41.63 26.21
CA PHE A 357 -2.66 -42.33 25.24
C PHE A 357 -1.88 -43.37 24.43
N GLU A 358 -0.65 -43.06 24.02
CA GLU A 358 0.27 -44.00 23.36
C GLU A 358 0.66 -45.15 24.30
N GLU A 359 1.07 -44.85 25.53
CA GLU A 359 1.37 -45.86 26.57
C GLU A 359 0.17 -46.80 26.84
N ASN A 360 -1.06 -46.26 26.90
CA ASN A 360 -2.28 -47.08 27.04
C ASN A 360 -2.54 -47.96 25.81
N ARG A 361 -2.29 -47.45 24.60
CA ARG A 361 -2.50 -48.18 23.35
C ARG A 361 -1.54 -49.36 23.21
N ASP A 362 -0.27 -49.17 23.54
CA ASP A 362 0.73 -50.23 23.50
C ASP A 362 0.48 -51.28 24.59
N GLN A 363 0.04 -50.87 25.79
CA GLN A 363 -0.44 -51.78 26.82
C GLN A 363 -1.63 -52.63 26.34
N GLN A 364 -2.63 -52.04 25.68
CA GLN A 364 -3.78 -52.78 25.13
C GLN A 364 -3.36 -53.84 24.10
N VAL A 365 -2.39 -53.53 23.23
CA VAL A 365 -1.84 -54.51 22.28
C VAL A 365 -1.11 -55.64 23.01
N MET A 366 -0.28 -55.33 24.00
CA MET A 366 0.50 -56.33 24.75
C MET A 366 -0.39 -57.23 25.64
N TYR A 367 -1.42 -56.68 26.29
CA TYR A 367 -2.42 -57.48 27.01
C TYR A 367 -3.25 -58.34 26.07
N GLY A 368 -3.61 -57.83 24.88
CA GLY A 368 -4.32 -58.60 23.85
C GLY A 368 -3.53 -59.83 23.38
N ALA A 369 -2.21 -59.71 23.24
CA ALA A 369 -1.33 -60.84 22.93
C ALA A 369 -1.34 -61.90 24.06
N LEU A 370 -1.05 -61.49 25.30
CA LEU A 370 -0.99 -62.36 26.49
C LEU A 370 -2.32 -63.10 26.78
N MET A 371 -3.47 -62.47 26.47
CA MET A 371 -4.79 -63.10 26.60
C MET A 371 -5.06 -64.21 25.58
N SER A 372 -4.34 -64.26 24.44
CA SER A 372 -4.55 -65.30 23.43
C SER A 372 -3.81 -66.60 23.74
N GLU A 373 -2.65 -66.52 24.39
CA GLU A 373 -1.82 -67.67 24.77
C GLU A 373 -2.36 -68.43 25.99
N SER A 374 -3.20 -67.81 26.82
CA SER A 374 -3.60 -68.34 28.13
C SER A 374 -5.10 -68.66 28.25
N TRP A 375 -5.46 -69.94 28.05
CA TRP A 375 -6.81 -70.45 28.33
C TRP A 375 -6.94 -70.92 29.80
N PRO A 376 -7.85 -70.33 30.61
CA PRO A 376 -8.06 -70.76 31.99
C PRO A 376 -8.90 -72.05 32.03
N MET A 377 -8.23 -73.20 31.94
CA MET A 377 -8.84 -74.52 31.82
C MET A 377 -9.90 -74.82 32.90
N SER A 378 -9.67 -74.40 34.14
CA SER A 378 -10.63 -74.56 35.25
C SER A 378 -11.94 -73.81 35.03
N LYS A 379 -11.89 -72.63 34.38
CA LYS A 379 -13.09 -71.85 34.05
C LYS A 379 -13.82 -72.45 32.84
N LEU A 380 -13.09 -72.93 31.81
CA LEU A 380 -13.72 -73.61 30.68
C LEU A 380 -14.45 -74.90 31.09
N LEU A 381 -13.89 -75.64 32.06
CA LEU A 381 -14.56 -76.81 32.65
C LEU A 381 -15.79 -76.40 33.47
N ALA A 382 -15.73 -75.29 34.22
CA ALA A 382 -16.90 -74.75 34.92
C ALA A 382 -18.01 -74.30 33.96
N ASP A 383 -17.67 -73.66 32.83
CA ASP A 383 -18.65 -73.31 31.79
C ASP A 383 -19.32 -74.56 31.22
N ILE A 384 -18.56 -75.62 30.93
CA ILE A 384 -19.12 -76.89 30.42
C ILE A 384 -20.08 -77.50 31.45
N ALA A 385 -19.73 -77.47 32.74
CA ALA A 385 -20.59 -77.95 33.81
C ALA A 385 -21.92 -77.16 33.90
N SER A 386 -21.87 -75.82 33.95
CA SER A 386 -23.08 -74.97 33.97
C SER A 386 -23.97 -75.13 32.73
N ASN A 387 -23.38 -75.47 31.57
CA ASN A 387 -24.12 -75.73 30.34
C ASN A 387 -24.61 -77.19 30.19
N THR A 388 -24.37 -78.07 31.17
CA THR A 388 -24.80 -79.48 31.13
C THR A 388 -26.16 -79.67 31.82
N PRO A 389 -27.26 -79.97 31.10
CA PRO A 389 -28.57 -80.24 31.70
C PRO A 389 -28.62 -81.58 32.44
N GLU A 390 -29.57 -81.71 33.36
CA GLU A 390 -29.76 -82.95 34.12
C GLU A 390 -30.13 -84.15 33.23
N GLY A 391 -29.61 -85.33 33.57
CA GLY A 391 -29.80 -86.56 32.78
C GLY A 391 -28.69 -86.81 31.75
N ILE A 392 -27.70 -85.93 31.64
CA ILE A 392 -26.45 -86.17 30.90
C ILE A 392 -25.34 -86.60 31.88
N GLU A 393 -24.67 -87.69 31.54
CA GLU A 393 -23.42 -88.15 32.14
C GLU A 393 -22.29 -87.95 31.13
N ILE A 394 -21.12 -87.45 31.56
CA ILE A 394 -20.00 -87.10 30.67
C ILE A 394 -18.85 -88.09 30.90
N ASP A 395 -18.58 -88.93 29.91
CA ASP A 395 -17.54 -89.97 29.95
C ASP A 395 -16.13 -89.39 29.76
N SER A 396 -15.96 -88.42 28.84
CA SER A 396 -14.68 -87.74 28.68
C SER A 396 -14.81 -86.33 28.09
N ILE A 397 -13.94 -85.42 28.55
CA ILE A 397 -13.75 -84.10 27.94
C ILE A 397 -12.29 -84.00 27.48
N ARG A 398 -12.08 -83.67 26.21
CA ARG A 398 -10.75 -83.39 25.63
C ARG A 398 -10.65 -81.91 25.32
N LEU A 399 -9.70 -81.23 25.94
CA LEU A 399 -9.39 -79.82 25.71
C LEU A 399 -7.91 -79.68 25.31
N GLY A 400 -7.64 -79.03 24.19
CA GLY A 400 -6.30 -78.63 23.75
C GLY A 400 -6.32 -77.17 23.30
N HIS A 401 -5.26 -76.42 23.58
CA HIS A 401 -5.17 -75.02 23.12
C HIS A 401 -5.09 -74.98 21.59
N GLY A 402 -5.99 -74.22 20.96
CA GLY A 402 -6.12 -74.16 19.50
C GLY A 402 -6.85 -75.35 18.85
N GLU A 403 -7.19 -76.41 19.59
CA GLU A 403 -8.03 -77.52 19.10
C GLU A 403 -9.49 -77.34 19.52
N PRO A 404 -10.47 -77.85 18.73
CA PRO A 404 -11.86 -77.89 19.17
C PRO A 404 -12.00 -78.86 20.35
N ILE A 405 -12.59 -78.37 21.44
CA ILE A 405 -12.97 -79.19 22.60
C ILE A 405 -13.91 -80.29 22.13
N ARG A 406 -13.77 -81.49 22.68
CA ARG A 406 -14.73 -82.59 22.50
C ARG A 406 -15.28 -83.05 23.84
N ILE A 407 -16.59 -83.23 23.91
CA ILE A 407 -17.34 -83.70 25.07
C ILE A 407 -18.06 -84.97 24.62
N GLN A 408 -17.66 -86.11 25.18
CA GLN A 408 -18.27 -87.41 24.94
C GLN A 408 -19.05 -87.83 26.18
N GLY A 409 -20.28 -88.30 26.02
CA GLY A 409 -21.16 -88.63 27.13
C GLY A 409 -22.42 -89.37 26.72
N MET A 410 -23.21 -89.77 27.72
CA MET A 410 -24.48 -90.47 27.58
C MET A 410 -25.64 -89.61 28.08
N ALA A 411 -26.67 -89.46 27.25
CA ALA A 411 -27.96 -88.93 27.66
C ALA A 411 -28.87 -90.08 28.13
N MET A 412 -29.30 -90.02 29.40
CA MET A 412 -30.32 -90.87 29.99
C MET A 412 -31.68 -90.14 29.98
N PRO A 413 -32.81 -90.85 29.78
CA PRO A 413 -34.14 -90.22 29.79
C PRO A 413 -34.51 -89.77 31.20
N SER A 414 -34.48 -88.46 31.45
CA SER A 414 -34.82 -87.81 32.71
C SER A 414 -36.03 -86.89 32.56
N SER A 415 -36.74 -86.61 33.67
CA SER A 415 -37.85 -85.64 33.78
C SER A 415 -38.96 -85.67 32.71
N GLY A 416 -39.09 -86.77 31.97
CA GLY A 416 -40.05 -86.92 30.86
C GLY A 416 -39.54 -86.39 29.50
N GLU A 417 -38.33 -85.84 29.43
CA GLU A 417 -37.67 -85.51 28.16
C GLU A 417 -37.04 -86.78 27.54
N ALA A 418 -37.06 -86.87 26.21
CA ALA A 418 -36.36 -87.92 25.49
C ALA A 418 -34.86 -87.61 25.43
N SER A 419 -34.00 -88.63 25.55
CA SER A 419 -32.53 -88.51 25.53
C SER A 419 -31.96 -87.73 24.33
N ALA A 420 -32.68 -87.73 23.20
CA ALA A 420 -32.33 -86.93 22.02
C ALA A 420 -32.51 -85.41 22.22
N ALA A 421 -33.48 -84.99 23.02
CA ALA A 421 -33.73 -83.59 23.34
C ALA A 421 -32.67 -83.03 24.30
N LEU A 422 -32.25 -83.81 25.30
CA LEU A 422 -31.27 -83.37 26.31
C LEU A 422 -29.93 -82.94 25.71
N ALA A 423 -29.30 -83.73 24.83
CA ALA A 423 -28.05 -83.31 24.19
C ALA A 423 -28.25 -82.18 23.17
N THR A 424 -29.45 -82.05 22.58
CA THR A 424 -29.81 -80.90 21.73
C THR A 424 -29.96 -79.61 22.56
N ARG A 425 -30.50 -79.71 23.78
CA ARG A 425 -30.59 -78.63 24.78
C ARG A 425 -29.21 -78.23 25.28
N MET A 426 -28.35 -79.18 25.62
CA MET A 426 -26.93 -78.95 25.96
C MET A 426 -26.19 -78.20 24.84
N LYS A 427 -26.39 -78.61 23.58
CA LYS A 427 -25.82 -77.95 22.40
C LYS A 427 -26.28 -76.49 22.29
N ALA A 428 -27.56 -76.20 22.54
CA ALA A 428 -28.09 -74.84 22.53
C ALA A 428 -27.55 -73.97 23.68
N MET A 429 -27.44 -74.51 24.90
CA MET A 429 -26.88 -73.80 26.06
C MET A 429 -25.41 -73.43 25.84
N LEU A 430 -24.60 -74.37 25.32
CA LEU A 430 -23.21 -74.10 24.95
C LEU A 430 -23.06 -72.99 23.89
N GLU A 431 -23.96 -72.91 22.90
CA GLU A 431 -23.98 -71.83 21.91
C GLU A 431 -24.40 -70.47 22.50
N ASP A 432 -25.43 -70.44 23.34
CA ASP A 432 -25.95 -69.21 23.95
C ASP A 432 -24.97 -68.59 24.96
N SER A 433 -24.17 -69.41 25.64
CA SER A 433 -23.11 -68.97 26.56
C SER A 433 -22.13 -67.93 25.98
N GLY A 434 -21.94 -67.91 24.65
CA GLY A 434 -21.02 -67.00 23.96
C GLY A 434 -19.52 -67.19 24.29
N VAL A 435 -19.17 -68.18 25.12
CA VAL A 435 -17.79 -68.64 25.36
C VAL A 435 -17.33 -69.51 24.20
N PHE A 436 -18.21 -70.42 23.77
CA PHE A 436 -17.99 -71.38 22.70
C PHE A 436 -18.67 -70.94 21.40
N THR A 437 -18.16 -71.41 20.26
CA THR A 437 -18.84 -71.34 18.95
C THR A 437 -18.65 -72.61 18.15
N ASP A 438 -19.36 -72.71 17.02
CA ASP A 438 -19.22 -73.82 16.07
C ASP A 438 -19.52 -75.19 16.69
N VAL A 439 -20.48 -75.20 17.63
CA VAL A 439 -20.88 -76.37 18.40
C VAL A 439 -21.60 -77.36 17.48
N THR A 440 -21.00 -78.53 17.29
CA THR A 440 -21.55 -79.61 16.45
C THR A 440 -21.82 -80.85 17.28
N LEU A 441 -23.06 -81.34 17.22
CA LEU A 441 -23.52 -82.54 17.92
C LEU A 441 -23.52 -83.71 16.94
N ARG A 442 -22.86 -84.81 17.32
CA ARG A 442 -22.90 -86.11 16.65
C ARG A 442 -23.49 -87.16 17.58
N TRP A 443 -24.22 -88.10 17.00
CA TRP A 443 -24.75 -89.27 17.68
C TRP A 443 -23.87 -90.48 17.33
N GLU A 444 -23.61 -91.34 18.31
CA GLU A 444 -23.05 -92.66 18.09
C GLU A 444 -24.17 -93.72 18.13
N ASP A 445 -23.90 -94.96 17.70
CA ASP A 445 -24.95 -95.95 17.47
C ASP A 445 -25.73 -96.30 18.75
N SER A 446 -27.06 -96.17 18.69
CA SER A 446 -27.91 -96.28 19.88
C SER A 446 -28.10 -97.71 20.35
N GLU A 447 -27.76 -97.99 21.60
CA GLU A 447 -28.24 -99.20 22.28
C GLU A 447 -29.79 -99.22 22.33
N THR A 448 -30.37 -100.41 22.26
CA THR A 448 -31.82 -100.62 22.03
C THR A 448 -32.72 -100.17 23.20
N PHE A 449 -32.17 -99.64 24.30
CA PHE A 449 -32.88 -99.32 25.54
C PHE A 449 -32.61 -97.88 26.04
N GLY A 450 -33.20 -96.89 25.36
CA GLY A 450 -33.46 -95.55 25.90
C GLY A 450 -32.27 -94.58 25.99
N ASN A 451 -31.10 -95.05 26.42
CA ASN A 451 -29.89 -94.22 26.53
C ASN A 451 -29.30 -93.93 25.16
N ARG A 452 -28.60 -92.79 25.01
CA ARG A 452 -27.87 -92.43 23.78
C ARG A 452 -26.53 -91.79 24.08
N SER A 453 -25.46 -92.34 23.54
CA SER A 453 -24.14 -91.72 23.47
C SER A 453 -24.11 -90.59 22.43
N PHE A 454 -23.32 -89.56 22.72
CA PHE A 454 -23.11 -88.43 21.83
C PHE A 454 -21.67 -87.88 21.94
N ASP A 455 -21.22 -87.19 20.88
CA ASP A 455 -19.98 -86.42 20.82
C ASP A 455 -20.33 -84.99 20.40
N ILE A 456 -20.14 -84.02 21.31
CA ILE A 456 -20.22 -82.59 21.01
C ILE A 456 -18.80 -82.07 20.81
N SER A 457 -18.54 -81.45 19.66
CA SER A 457 -17.29 -80.71 19.42
C SER A 457 -17.54 -79.21 19.21
N ALA A 458 -16.71 -78.37 19.85
CA ALA A 458 -16.91 -76.92 19.92
C ALA A 458 -15.58 -76.14 19.95
N SER A 459 -15.58 -74.93 19.40
CA SER A 459 -14.43 -74.00 19.40
C SER A 459 -14.52 -73.00 20.55
N VAL A 460 -13.38 -72.58 21.12
CA VAL A 460 -13.35 -71.58 22.22
C VAL A 460 -13.10 -70.19 21.63
N LYS A 461 -14.10 -69.30 21.72
CA LYS A 461 -14.04 -67.94 21.15
C LYS A 461 -13.71 -66.86 22.17
N ARG A 462 -14.15 -67.02 23.42
CA ARG A 462 -13.94 -66.03 24.49
C ARG A 462 -13.55 -66.71 25.81
N PRO A 463 -12.32 -67.22 25.95
CA PRO A 463 -11.92 -68.03 27.11
C PRO A 463 -12.14 -67.31 28.45
N GLN A 464 -11.88 -66.00 28.52
CA GLN A 464 -11.99 -65.22 29.76
C GLN A 464 -13.37 -64.55 30.00
N TYR A 465 -14.28 -64.58 29.02
CA TYR A 465 -15.64 -64.02 29.20
C TYR A 465 -16.44 -64.89 30.18
N ARG A 466 -16.97 -64.30 31.25
CA ARG A 466 -17.91 -64.98 32.17
C ARG A 466 -19.34 -64.66 31.74
N PRO A 467 -20.14 -65.66 31.32
CA PRO A 467 -21.57 -65.46 31.13
C PRO A 467 -22.25 -65.15 32.46
N ALA A 468 -23.36 -64.43 32.42
CA ALA A 468 -24.31 -64.41 33.52
C ALA A 468 -25.27 -65.59 33.32
N TYR A 469 -24.94 -66.74 33.92
CA TYR A 469 -25.84 -67.90 33.94
C TYR A 469 -27.08 -67.59 34.77
N ASP A 470 -28.25 -68.08 34.34
CA ASP A 470 -29.46 -68.06 35.16
C ASP A 470 -29.25 -68.83 36.46
N LEU A 471 -30.02 -68.52 37.50
CA LEU A 471 -29.96 -69.22 38.80
C LEU A 471 -30.17 -70.74 38.67
N GLU A 472 -30.97 -71.18 37.69
CA GLU A 472 -31.16 -72.60 37.37
C GLU A 472 -29.93 -73.28 36.75
N GLN A 473 -28.94 -72.53 36.29
CA GLN A 473 -27.74 -73.03 35.59
C GLN A 473 -26.43 -72.71 36.35
N ASP A 474 -26.44 -71.72 37.24
CA ASP A 474 -25.27 -71.35 38.04
C ASP A 474 -24.99 -72.33 39.20
N PHE A 475 -24.21 -73.37 38.91
CA PHE A 475 -23.66 -74.28 39.92
C PHE A 475 -22.51 -73.67 40.75
N GLY A 476 -22.09 -72.43 40.47
CA GLY A 476 -21.16 -71.68 41.31
C GLY A 476 -21.82 -71.09 42.56
N THR A 477 -23.13 -70.78 42.51
CA THR A 477 -23.88 -70.24 43.66
C THR A 477 -24.77 -71.29 44.35
N TRP A 478 -25.29 -72.29 43.64
CA TRP A 478 -26.10 -73.40 44.20
C TRP A 478 -25.75 -74.73 43.55
N THR A 479 -25.22 -75.71 44.28
CA THR A 479 -24.90 -77.03 43.73
C THR A 479 -26.15 -77.85 43.38
N LEU A 480 -26.01 -78.78 42.43
CA LEU A 480 -27.07 -79.72 42.06
C LEU A 480 -27.48 -80.64 43.23
N SER A 481 -26.59 -80.86 44.21
CA SER A 481 -26.88 -81.58 45.46
C SER A 481 -27.86 -80.82 46.37
N GLU A 482 -27.59 -79.54 46.67
CA GLU A 482 -28.42 -78.73 47.58
C GLU A 482 -29.85 -78.53 47.04
N ARG A 483 -29.95 -78.31 45.72
CA ARG A 483 -31.23 -78.21 45.01
C ARG A 483 -32.06 -79.51 45.08
N LYS A 484 -31.41 -80.66 45.24
CA LYS A 484 -32.07 -81.98 45.35
C LYS A 484 -32.31 -82.46 46.78
N SER A 485 -31.59 -81.92 47.76
CA SER A 485 -31.95 -82.09 49.18
C SER A 485 -33.08 -81.15 49.62
N GLY A 486 -33.27 -80.01 48.94
CA GLY A 486 -34.24 -78.99 49.37
C GLY A 486 -33.74 -78.19 50.58
N GLN A 487 -32.41 -78.07 50.67
CA GLN A 487 -31.67 -77.40 51.74
C GLN A 487 -31.17 -76.05 51.21
N ASP A 488 -31.25 -74.99 52.01
CA ASP A 488 -30.74 -73.67 51.61
C ASP A 488 -29.20 -73.61 51.67
N ALA A 489 -28.62 -72.57 51.07
CA ALA A 489 -27.17 -72.40 50.94
C ALA A 489 -26.42 -72.21 52.28
N ASP A 490 -27.15 -71.95 53.38
CA ASP A 490 -26.61 -71.89 54.74
C ASP A 490 -26.79 -73.23 55.50
N GLY A 491 -27.35 -74.24 54.85
CA GLY A 491 -27.46 -75.62 55.36
C GLY A 491 -28.74 -75.93 56.13
N ASN A 492 -29.78 -75.09 56.03
CA ASN A 492 -31.03 -75.25 56.78
C ASN A 492 -32.17 -75.85 55.91
N TRP A 493 -33.17 -76.47 56.55
CA TRP A 493 -34.21 -77.27 55.88
C TRP A 493 -35.57 -76.55 55.86
N ALA A 494 -36.35 -76.78 54.80
CA ALA A 494 -37.66 -76.16 54.61
C ALA A 494 -38.81 -76.93 55.31
N ASP A 495 -39.64 -76.17 56.03
CA ASP A 495 -40.80 -76.57 56.84
C ASP A 495 -40.49 -77.33 58.16
N GLY A 496 -41.29 -77.10 59.19
CA GLY A 496 -40.77 -76.99 60.56
C GLY A 496 -41.38 -77.89 61.65
N THR A 497 -40.62 -78.09 62.73
CA THR A 497 -41.12 -78.47 64.06
C THR A 497 -40.15 -77.97 65.14
N GLU A 498 -40.62 -77.73 66.37
CA GLU A 498 -39.88 -76.96 67.39
C GLU A 498 -38.78 -77.73 68.16
N ALA A 499 -37.63 -77.07 68.28
CA ALA A 499 -36.75 -76.96 69.45
C ALA A 499 -36.40 -78.20 70.33
N VAL A 500 -35.09 -78.49 70.39
CA VAL A 500 -34.34 -78.35 71.66
C VAL A 500 -32.91 -77.86 71.42
N ALA A 501 -32.31 -77.25 72.44
CA ALA A 501 -30.96 -76.66 72.44
C ALA A 501 -29.84 -77.74 72.49
N SER A 502 -28.53 -77.46 72.43
CA SER A 502 -27.83 -76.24 72.86
C SER A 502 -26.34 -76.21 72.48
N THR A 503 -25.71 -75.01 72.52
CA THR A 503 -24.26 -74.78 72.75
C THR A 503 -23.32 -75.21 71.59
N SER A 504 -22.30 -74.45 71.12
CA SER A 504 -21.68 -73.18 71.55
C SER A 504 -20.95 -72.46 70.40
N SER A 505 -20.89 -71.12 70.46
CA SER A 505 -19.74 -70.31 70.01
C SER A 505 -18.84 -70.01 71.24
N PRO A 506 -17.51 -69.83 71.10
CA PRO A 506 -16.88 -68.67 70.44
C PRO A 506 -15.67 -69.10 69.54
N SER A 507 -14.74 -68.27 69.04
CA SER A 507 -14.42 -66.85 69.23
C SER A 507 -13.71 -66.27 67.99
N SER A 508 -13.81 -64.95 67.77
CA SER A 508 -12.83 -64.21 66.96
C SER A 508 -11.49 -64.03 67.70
N PRO A 509 -10.41 -63.74 66.97
CA PRO A 509 -9.49 -62.68 67.38
C PRO A 509 -9.07 -61.72 66.23
N PRO A 510 -9.01 -60.39 66.47
CA PRO A 510 -8.34 -59.40 65.61
C PRO A 510 -6.91 -59.09 66.14
N PRO A 511 -6.24 -58.00 65.70
CA PRO A 511 -5.60 -57.78 64.40
C PRO A 511 -4.07 -57.60 64.53
N ALA A 512 -3.35 -57.39 63.42
CA ALA A 512 -1.94 -56.95 63.42
C ALA A 512 -1.64 -55.97 62.26
N THR A 513 -0.70 -55.04 62.46
CA THR A 513 -0.54 -53.82 61.65
C THR A 513 0.93 -53.35 61.62
N VAL A 514 1.35 -52.61 60.58
CA VAL A 514 2.65 -51.87 60.47
C VAL A 514 3.87 -52.82 60.25
N PRO A 515 5.01 -52.43 59.62
CA PRO A 515 5.44 -51.14 59.05
C PRO A 515 5.72 -51.10 57.52
N ALA A 516 5.90 -49.88 57.01
CA ALA A 516 6.62 -49.58 55.77
C ALA A 516 8.07 -49.11 56.08
N PRO A 517 9.04 -49.30 55.18
CA PRO A 517 10.38 -48.73 55.29
C PRO A 517 10.45 -47.29 54.72
N ARG A 518 11.32 -46.46 55.31
CA ARG A 518 11.76 -45.15 54.78
C ARG A 518 13.29 -45.17 54.53
N PRO A 519 13.91 -44.14 53.92
CA PRO A 519 15.18 -44.30 53.20
C PRO A 519 16.42 -44.40 54.11
N VAL A 520 17.54 -44.78 53.49
CA VAL A 520 18.88 -44.72 54.08
C VAL A 520 19.74 -43.77 53.23
N GLU A 521 20.28 -42.73 53.86
CA GLU A 521 21.42 -41.96 53.35
C GLU A 521 22.72 -42.62 53.82
N THR A 522 23.78 -42.54 53.00
CA THR A 522 25.16 -42.73 53.45
C THR A 522 26.07 -41.69 52.79
N THR A 523 26.91 -41.04 53.58
CA THR A 523 27.70 -39.85 53.21
C THR A 523 29.21 -40.18 53.04
N ASP A 524 29.99 -39.17 52.65
CA ASP A 524 31.46 -39.07 52.72
C ASP A 524 32.31 -39.91 51.74
N ALA A 525 33.48 -39.46 51.27
CA ALA A 525 34.10 -38.11 51.21
C ALA A 525 35.28 -38.12 50.19
N GLY A 526 35.77 -36.97 49.69
CA GLY A 526 36.89 -36.99 48.71
C GLY A 526 37.41 -35.69 48.04
N THR A 527 37.57 -34.58 48.76
CA THR A 527 38.30 -33.35 48.33
C THR A 527 39.81 -33.69 48.09
N PRO A 528 40.63 -33.06 47.18
CA PRO A 528 40.67 -31.60 46.98
C PRO A 528 41.11 -30.99 45.60
N ARG A 529 41.00 -29.65 45.57
CA ARG A 529 41.55 -28.63 44.63
C ARG A 529 42.93 -28.16 45.17
N PRO A 530 43.97 -27.71 44.37
CA PRO A 530 44.02 -26.32 43.87
C PRO A 530 44.93 -25.95 42.64
N SER A 531 44.78 -24.68 42.21
CA SER A 531 45.76 -23.75 41.55
C SER A 531 46.64 -24.27 40.40
N GLY A 532 46.65 -23.70 39.19
CA GLY A 532 47.00 -22.30 38.81
C GLY A 532 48.07 -22.37 37.67
N GLY A 533 48.54 -21.33 36.97
CA GLY A 533 48.21 -19.90 36.90
C GLY A 533 49.25 -19.13 36.05
N SER A 534 48.84 -18.05 35.36
CA SER A 534 49.67 -16.98 34.75
C SER A 534 50.63 -17.27 33.56
N SER A 535 50.43 -16.53 32.45
CA SER A 535 51.40 -15.80 31.57
C SER A 535 50.77 -15.60 30.17
N ALA A 536 50.62 -14.41 29.55
CA ALA A 536 51.61 -13.39 29.13
C ALA A 536 52.63 -13.95 28.11
N THR A 537 52.94 -13.36 26.94
CA THR A 537 52.75 -12.00 26.35
C THR A 537 52.84 -12.12 24.79
N ALA A 538 52.76 -11.16 23.84
CA ALA A 538 52.72 -9.68 23.75
C ALA A 538 52.23 -9.19 22.34
N SER A 539 52.35 -7.87 22.07
CA SER A 539 52.65 -7.23 20.76
C SER A 539 51.60 -7.11 19.62
N ARG A 540 50.80 -6.02 19.69
CA ARG A 540 50.79 -4.80 18.81
C ARG A 540 51.70 -4.74 17.54
N PRO A 541 51.51 -3.79 16.58
CA PRO A 541 50.34 -2.95 16.21
C PRO A 541 50.12 -2.68 14.68
N GLY A 542 49.09 -1.89 14.31
CA GLY A 542 48.88 -1.22 13.00
C GLY A 542 47.38 -1.07 12.68
N SER A 543 46.76 0.08 12.34
CA SER A 543 47.16 1.31 11.62
C SER A 543 47.53 1.04 10.16
N SER A 544 46.96 1.70 9.12
CA SER A 544 45.91 2.72 9.01
C SER A 544 45.64 3.02 7.52
N GLY A 545 44.54 3.68 7.13
CA GLY A 545 44.49 4.34 5.81
C GLY A 545 43.12 4.82 5.31
N SER A 546 43.10 5.99 4.68
CA SER A 546 41.95 6.57 3.95
C SER A 546 42.35 6.82 2.47
N GLY A 547 41.36 6.99 1.59
CA GLY A 547 41.51 7.18 0.13
C GLY A 547 40.65 6.17 -0.63
N ARG A 548 39.57 6.51 -1.36
CA ARG A 548 39.06 7.76 -1.97
C ARG A 548 39.79 8.22 -3.25
N THR A 549 38.99 8.46 -4.29
CA THR A 549 39.32 9.20 -5.56
C THR A 549 40.05 8.34 -6.64
N PRO A 550 40.09 8.73 -7.94
CA PRO A 550 39.72 7.82 -9.03
C PRO A 550 40.74 7.76 -10.21
N ARG A 551 40.41 7.08 -11.32
CA ARG A 551 41.12 7.24 -12.62
C ARG A 551 40.24 6.92 -13.86
N PRO A 552 40.61 7.40 -15.08
CA PRO A 552 39.66 8.13 -15.92
C PRO A 552 39.79 7.86 -17.45
N THR A 553 39.20 8.73 -18.29
CA THR A 553 39.61 9.08 -19.69
C THR A 553 39.60 7.97 -20.77
N SER A 554 39.31 8.22 -22.05
CA SER A 554 38.93 9.45 -22.81
C SER A 554 38.46 9.05 -24.23
N SER A 555 37.82 9.99 -24.96
CA SER A 555 37.85 10.20 -26.44
C SER A 555 37.80 8.99 -27.41
N GLY A 556 36.95 8.96 -28.43
CA GLY A 556 36.03 9.97 -28.96
C GLY A 556 35.87 9.86 -30.49
N SER A 557 35.12 10.80 -31.08
CA SER A 557 34.79 10.91 -32.53
C SER A 557 33.83 9.85 -33.10
N GLY A 558 33.00 10.28 -34.06
CA GLY A 558 31.97 9.45 -34.71
C GLY A 558 30.87 10.32 -35.32
N LEU A 559 31.03 10.71 -36.60
CA LEU A 559 30.08 11.57 -37.33
C LEU A 559 29.08 10.75 -38.17
N ALA A 560 27.83 11.22 -38.18
CA ALA A 560 26.86 11.21 -39.29
C ALA A 560 26.55 9.92 -40.09
N SER A 561 25.32 9.43 -39.92
CA SER A 561 24.33 9.30 -41.01
C SER A 561 22.93 9.51 -40.35
N ARG A 562 21.98 10.33 -40.82
CA ARG A 562 21.46 10.64 -42.16
C ARG A 562 20.61 9.50 -42.74
N GLY A 563 19.30 9.73 -42.79
CA GLY A 563 18.31 9.00 -43.59
C GLY A 563 17.72 7.75 -42.95
N ASP A 564 16.45 7.83 -42.55
CA ASP A 564 15.42 7.21 -43.40
C ASP A 564 14.17 8.11 -43.47
N ALA A 565 13.40 8.03 -44.55
CA ALA A 565 12.29 8.93 -44.85
C ALA A 565 11.28 8.36 -45.86
N ASP A 566 10.92 7.08 -45.73
CA ASP A 566 9.83 6.45 -46.47
C ASP A 566 8.95 5.61 -45.54
N ASP A 567 7.81 6.18 -45.11
CA ASP A 567 6.57 5.42 -44.91
C ASP A 567 5.37 6.37 -44.96
N ARG A 568 4.93 6.70 -46.18
CA ARG A 568 3.77 7.57 -46.46
C ARG A 568 2.69 6.86 -47.27
N ALA A 569 2.38 5.62 -46.88
CA ALA A 569 1.14 4.95 -47.25
C ALA A 569 0.00 5.47 -46.35
N GLY A 570 -1.11 5.90 -46.96
CA GLY A 570 -2.13 6.67 -46.24
C GLY A 570 -3.15 5.83 -45.46
N ASP A 571 -3.45 6.27 -44.24
CA ASP A 571 -4.71 5.97 -43.55
C ASP A 571 -5.58 7.23 -43.55
N LEU A 572 -6.74 7.18 -44.23
CA LEU A 572 -7.69 8.28 -44.38
C LEU A 572 -8.89 8.11 -43.42
N SER A 573 -8.63 7.91 -42.12
CA SER A 573 -9.67 7.62 -41.13
C SER A 573 -9.67 8.50 -39.86
N SER A 574 -8.87 9.58 -39.81
CA SER A 574 -8.91 10.54 -38.69
C SER A 574 -8.94 12.01 -39.14
N VAL A 575 -10.13 12.62 -39.06
CA VAL A 575 -10.29 14.08 -39.06
C VAL A 575 -10.50 14.52 -37.61
N PRO A 576 -9.54 15.22 -36.96
CA PRO A 576 -9.69 15.65 -35.57
C PRO A 576 -10.54 16.93 -35.48
N THR A 577 -11.87 16.79 -35.55
CA THR A 577 -12.79 17.89 -35.28
C THR A 577 -12.85 18.19 -33.78
N GLY A 578 -12.36 19.37 -33.37
CA GLY A 578 -12.39 19.85 -31.99
C GLY A 578 -13.79 20.27 -31.47
N THR A 579 -14.85 19.86 -32.15
CA THR A 579 -16.24 20.25 -31.87
C THR A 579 -16.93 19.24 -30.96
N VAL A 580 -17.76 19.72 -30.05
CA VAL A 580 -18.75 18.88 -29.36
C VAL A 580 -19.64 18.20 -30.42
N PRO A 581 -19.79 16.86 -30.44
CA PRO A 581 -20.63 16.18 -31.42
C PRO A 581 -22.08 16.67 -31.41
N GLU A 582 -22.69 16.73 -32.60
CA GLU A 582 -24.12 17.02 -32.75
C GLU A 582 -24.97 15.91 -32.10
N PRO A 583 -26.11 16.26 -31.47
CA PRO A 583 -26.91 15.30 -30.71
C PRO A 583 -27.56 14.25 -31.63
N LEU A 584 -27.32 12.97 -31.35
CA LEU A 584 -27.84 11.87 -32.16
C LEU A 584 -29.31 11.59 -31.85
N THR A 585 -30.16 11.57 -32.87
CA THR A 585 -31.57 11.20 -32.71
C THR A 585 -31.74 9.68 -32.56
N THR A 586 -32.80 9.25 -31.88
CA THR A 586 -33.05 7.82 -31.65
C THR A 586 -33.26 7.02 -32.94
N GLU A 587 -33.87 7.65 -33.95
CA GLU A 587 -34.05 7.07 -35.29
C GLU A 587 -32.71 6.89 -36.01
N GLN A 588 -31.81 7.88 -35.91
CA GLN A 588 -30.47 7.81 -36.48
C GLN A 588 -29.63 6.71 -35.81
N ILE A 589 -29.69 6.58 -34.49
CA ILE A 589 -29.02 5.49 -33.75
C ILE A 589 -29.48 4.12 -34.24
N GLN A 590 -30.79 3.92 -34.49
CA GLN A 590 -31.33 2.65 -34.98
C GLN A 590 -30.92 2.32 -36.43
N ALA A 591 -30.66 3.34 -37.25
CA ALA A 591 -30.25 3.17 -38.64
C ALA A 591 -28.75 2.84 -38.83
N MET A 592 -27.91 3.06 -37.81
CA MET A 592 -26.46 2.85 -37.90
C MET A 592 -26.06 1.37 -37.90
N SER A 593 -25.05 1.04 -38.70
CA SER A 593 -24.38 -0.27 -38.67
C SER A 593 -23.50 -0.44 -37.42
N LEU A 594 -23.07 -1.67 -37.16
CA LEU A 594 -22.28 -2.03 -35.98
C LEU A 594 -20.91 -1.33 -35.95
N GLU A 595 -20.30 -1.09 -37.11
CA GLU A 595 -18.98 -0.44 -37.21
C GLU A 595 -19.09 1.08 -37.05
N GLU A 596 -20.08 1.72 -37.68
CA GLU A 596 -20.37 3.15 -37.47
C GLU A 596 -20.74 3.44 -36.01
N ALA A 597 -21.53 2.55 -35.39
CA ALA A 597 -21.91 2.66 -33.98
C ALA A 597 -20.70 2.56 -33.04
N ARG A 598 -19.69 1.74 -33.37
CA ARG A 598 -18.41 1.69 -32.62
C ARG A 598 -17.64 3.01 -32.74
N ILE A 599 -17.53 3.56 -33.94
CA ILE A 599 -16.79 4.80 -34.20
C ILE A 599 -17.43 5.97 -33.43
N LYS A 600 -18.76 6.16 -33.54
CA LYS A 600 -19.46 7.21 -32.78
C LYS A 600 -19.46 6.98 -31.28
N LEU A 601 -19.47 5.72 -30.81
CA LEU A 601 -19.32 5.41 -29.39
C LEU A 601 -17.94 5.80 -28.84
N GLN A 602 -16.87 5.64 -29.63
CA GLN A 602 -15.54 6.14 -29.25
C GLN A 602 -15.49 7.67 -29.25
N GLU A 603 -16.01 8.31 -30.31
CA GLU A 603 -16.08 9.78 -30.44
C GLU A 603 -16.79 10.42 -29.23
N ILE A 604 -17.97 9.89 -28.85
CA ILE A 604 -18.73 10.35 -27.67
C ILE A 604 -17.99 10.03 -26.36
N ALA A 605 -17.32 8.87 -26.24
CA ALA A 605 -16.55 8.54 -25.05
C ALA A 605 -15.35 9.48 -24.84
N GLU A 606 -14.71 9.93 -25.92
CA GLU A 606 -13.63 10.93 -25.85
C GLU A 606 -14.18 12.35 -25.62
N ALA A 607 -15.25 12.75 -26.31
CA ALA A 607 -15.91 14.04 -26.11
C ALA A 607 -16.39 14.21 -24.66
N ARG A 608 -16.93 13.15 -24.03
CA ARG A 608 -17.37 13.17 -22.62
C ARG A 608 -16.20 13.28 -21.63
N LYS A 609 -14.99 12.85 -22.00
CA LYS A 609 -13.76 13.08 -21.20
C LYS A 609 -13.26 14.52 -21.30
N ARG A 610 -13.34 15.12 -22.49
CA ARG A 610 -12.81 16.48 -22.79
C ARG A 610 -13.76 17.60 -22.34
N THR A 611 -15.07 17.40 -22.45
CA THR A 611 -16.09 18.41 -22.13
C THR A 611 -16.10 18.76 -20.64
N ARG A 612 -16.30 20.05 -20.29
CA ARG A 612 -16.46 20.48 -18.88
C ARG A 612 -17.93 20.65 -18.45
N ASP A 613 -18.80 21.15 -19.33
CA ASP A 613 -20.25 21.35 -19.13
C ASP A 613 -20.98 20.10 -18.55
N PRO A 614 -21.77 20.24 -17.46
CA PRO A 614 -22.59 19.16 -16.92
C PRO A 614 -23.76 18.72 -17.83
N GLU A 615 -24.38 19.60 -18.63
CA GLU A 615 -25.57 19.24 -19.42
C GLU A 615 -25.21 18.45 -20.68
N ALA A 616 -24.14 18.83 -21.38
CA ALA A 616 -23.57 17.99 -22.44
C ALA A 616 -23.11 16.63 -21.90
N LYS A 617 -22.60 16.54 -20.66
CA LYS A 617 -22.17 15.27 -20.05
C LYS A 617 -23.32 14.31 -19.76
N THR A 618 -24.49 14.79 -19.35
CA THR A 618 -25.66 13.92 -19.16
C THR A 618 -26.18 13.42 -20.51
N ARG A 619 -26.33 14.32 -21.49
CA ARG A 619 -26.72 13.97 -22.87
C ARG A 619 -25.82 12.89 -23.49
N MET A 620 -24.50 13.11 -23.49
CA MET A 620 -23.50 12.15 -24.00
C MET A 620 -23.50 10.82 -23.24
N LYS A 621 -23.85 10.82 -21.95
CA LYS A 621 -23.96 9.58 -21.15
C LYS A 621 -25.16 8.74 -21.59
N ASP A 622 -26.28 9.38 -21.91
CA ASP A 622 -27.51 8.69 -22.28
C ASP A 622 -27.45 8.24 -23.76
N GLU A 623 -26.89 9.05 -24.66
CA GLU A 623 -26.53 8.66 -26.04
C GLU A 623 -25.58 7.44 -26.07
N PHE A 624 -24.53 7.45 -25.22
CA PHE A 624 -23.60 6.33 -25.07
C PHE A 624 -24.29 5.06 -24.56
N GLN A 625 -25.29 5.16 -23.68
CA GLN A 625 -26.08 4.02 -23.24
C GLN A 625 -27.02 3.50 -24.34
N ALA A 626 -27.60 4.38 -25.15
CA ALA A 626 -28.42 4.01 -26.30
C ALA A 626 -27.59 3.25 -27.36
N LEU A 627 -26.40 3.74 -27.71
CA LEU A 627 -25.47 3.05 -28.61
C LEU A 627 -25.02 1.69 -28.05
N LEU A 628 -24.70 1.60 -26.75
CA LEU A 628 -24.39 0.32 -26.09
C LEU A 628 -25.58 -0.66 -26.01
N LYS A 629 -26.81 -0.19 -26.19
CA LYS A 629 -28.00 -1.05 -26.29
C LYS A 629 -28.17 -1.53 -27.74
N HIS A 630 -28.17 -0.62 -28.71
CA HIS A 630 -28.28 -0.93 -30.14
C HIS A 630 -27.20 -1.91 -30.61
N MET A 631 -25.93 -1.70 -30.22
CA MET A 631 -24.85 -2.64 -30.52
C MET A 631 -25.09 -4.06 -29.96
N ARG A 632 -25.73 -4.19 -28.79
CA ARG A 632 -26.06 -5.50 -28.20
C ARG A 632 -27.25 -6.17 -28.88
N GLU A 633 -28.14 -5.38 -29.48
CA GLU A 633 -29.27 -5.87 -30.27
C GLU A 633 -28.75 -6.35 -31.64
N LEU A 634 -27.93 -5.54 -32.34
CA LEU A 634 -27.23 -5.95 -33.57
C LEU A 634 -26.34 -7.20 -33.40
N GLN A 635 -25.61 -7.31 -32.28
CA GLN A 635 -24.79 -8.51 -31.99
C GLN A 635 -25.63 -9.77 -31.71
N LYS A 636 -26.91 -9.62 -31.38
CA LYS A 636 -27.83 -10.74 -31.13
C LYS A 636 -28.49 -11.22 -32.42
N ASP A 637 -28.85 -10.28 -33.30
CA ASP A 637 -29.50 -10.60 -34.58
C ASP A 637 -28.49 -11.01 -35.66
N GLY A 638 -27.23 -10.57 -35.56
CA GLY A 638 -26.09 -11.08 -36.35
C GLY A 638 -25.55 -12.44 -35.88
N GLY A 639 -26.31 -13.19 -35.06
CA GLY A 639 -25.92 -14.44 -34.42
C GLY A 639 -26.85 -15.62 -34.74
N SER A 640 -27.17 -15.82 -36.02
CA SER A 640 -27.98 -16.95 -36.54
C SER A 640 -27.42 -17.49 -37.86
#